data_AF-A0A085BHR4-F1
#
_entry.id   AF-A0A085BHR4-F1
#
_cell.length_a   1.000
_cell.length_b   1.000
_cell.length_c   1.000
_cell.angle_alpha   90.00
_cell.angle_beta   90.00
_cell.angle_gamma   90.00
#
_symmetry.space_group_name_H-M   'P 1'
#
loop_
_entity.id
_entity.type
_entity.pdbx_description
1 polymer ?
#
loop_
_entity_poly.entity_id
_entity_poly.type
_entity_poly.pdbx_seq_one_letter_code
_entity_poly.pdbx_strand_id
1 'polypeptide(L)'
;MVKQLFTVTGIMASMMLSAQKNFWNPVQNKSSLATAKLMERTTTPNDYKIYSLNLQGIKSELAKAPNRESGNESFVLKFPTASGKLVDYVVKEAAVMAKELSDKYPGINSYVGYQKESPENSIRFSISPYDGLNVMYFDNTKISYLDTYTSDLNNYIVYERSSLPVNPEKFNCDYGKYNFENPPVEQPVSLKAPFVQDGKLRTYRLALAGNFEYSRYHYNRAGLATGTVEQKKAAVLAAMNATMTRVNGVYEKTVSLTMVMVPNNDQILFVENTNDGYTNGSGGTMLGENQTVCDSKIGTANYDIGHVFSTGGGGVAYLQSPCSSIKAGGVTGSSAPINDAFNIDYVAHEMGHQFGGNHTFRANTTDAGSCSGNSNTVTAVEPGSGSTIMAYAGICTSVYNLQNNSDPYFHSVSVNEMYNFITRGTDCSVKTANNNSTPIADAGLDYTIPYGTAFVLTGAGSDPDGDAVTYLWEQTNAAALFYNPQPPTATTVQGTVFRSYNPKTTPERYFPQMSSIAANNLTPTWEVIPSVARTLNFSLLVNDNKATGNQSARDLMVVTVANTGPFKVTSQTAAANYVGGSPLAVTWDVAGTNAAPINTQNVQIYISSDNGLTYPTLLAEVPNNGSASVTLPNEENGNARIMVKAANNIYFAVNSARFNITKNLAVNESAFNKGFALYPNPAKGEVNISLTNAAKGATYQIVDLSGKLISNGSLENDKTKVNISTLKTGTYRIVISNNGETTSKNLIVK
;
A
#
# COMPACT_ATOMS: atom_id res chain seq x y z
N MET A 1 59.15 -34.82 19.53
CA MET A 1 58.03 -34.51 18.63
C MET A 1 57.03 -33.66 19.39
N VAL A 2 57.30 -32.37 19.36
CA VAL A 2 56.53 -31.26 19.91
C VAL A 2 56.17 -30.43 18.68
N LYS A 3 54.96 -29.88 18.62
CA LYS A 3 54.30 -29.19 17.47
C LYS A 3 53.43 -30.12 16.61
N GLN A 4 52.18 -30.34 17.04
CA GLN A 4 51.03 -30.46 16.13
C GLN A 4 49.65 -30.49 16.82
N LEU A 5 49.56 -30.16 18.12
CA LEU A 5 48.30 -30.26 18.87
C LEU A 5 47.79 -28.94 19.48
N PHE A 6 48.17 -27.79 18.92
CA PHE A 6 47.76 -26.47 19.45
C PHE A 6 47.19 -25.49 18.41
N THR A 7 46.89 -25.94 17.19
CA THR A 7 46.42 -25.05 16.11
C THR A 7 45.00 -25.33 15.62
N VAL A 8 44.22 -26.17 16.31
CA VAL A 8 42.81 -26.43 15.96
C VAL A 8 41.84 -25.94 17.03
N THR A 9 42.31 -25.64 18.25
CA THR A 9 41.48 -25.07 19.33
C THR A 9 41.45 -23.55 19.38
N GLY A 10 42.23 -22.86 18.54
CA GLY A 10 42.34 -21.39 18.50
C GLY A 10 41.61 -20.69 17.33
N ILE A 11 40.98 -21.43 16.41
CA ILE A 11 40.28 -20.87 15.23
C ILE A 11 38.75 -21.10 15.32
N MET A 12 38.26 -21.83 16.32
CA MET A 12 36.82 -21.94 16.64
C MET A 12 36.36 -20.95 17.74
N ALA A 13 37.11 -19.86 17.98
CA ALA A 13 36.76 -18.85 18.98
C ALA A 13 36.56 -17.43 18.40
N SER A 14 36.55 -17.27 17.07
CA SER A 14 36.35 -15.96 16.41
C SER A 14 35.12 -15.89 15.51
N MET A 15 34.28 -16.93 15.48
CA MET A 15 32.89 -16.83 14.98
C MET A 15 31.94 -16.71 16.17
N MET A 16 32.08 -15.65 16.97
CA MET A 16 30.90 -15.12 17.64
C MET A 16 30.00 -14.56 16.54
N LEU A 17 29.16 -15.43 15.98
CA LEU A 17 27.86 -15.03 15.50
C LEU A 17 27.27 -14.18 16.63
N SER A 18 27.28 -12.85 16.47
CA SER A 18 26.46 -11.98 17.31
C SER A 18 25.03 -12.45 17.10
N ALA A 19 24.57 -13.34 17.97
CA ALA A 19 23.17 -13.72 18.04
C ALA A 19 22.42 -12.41 18.29
N GLN A 20 21.73 -11.94 17.26
CA GLN A 20 21.07 -10.66 17.28
C GLN A 20 20.09 -10.63 18.45
N LYS A 21 20.27 -9.69 19.38
CA LYS A 21 19.53 -9.67 20.65
C LYS A 21 18.04 -9.45 20.37
N ASN A 22 17.23 -10.46 20.71
CA ASN A 22 15.78 -10.32 20.70
C ASN A 22 15.30 -9.85 22.08
N PHE A 23 14.57 -8.73 22.11
CA PHE A 23 13.96 -8.17 23.32
C PHE A 23 12.45 -8.44 23.43
N TRP A 24 11.87 -9.05 22.40
CA TRP A 24 10.42 -9.22 22.25
C TRP A 24 9.98 -10.66 22.48
N ASN A 25 8.91 -10.84 23.26
CA ASN A 25 8.25 -12.13 23.39
C ASN A 25 6.75 -11.98 23.05
N PRO A 26 6.20 -12.79 22.12
CA PRO A 26 4.78 -12.72 21.78
C PRO A 26 3.91 -13.18 22.96
N VAL A 27 2.89 -12.40 23.30
CA VAL A 27 1.89 -12.76 24.31
C VAL A 27 0.84 -13.65 23.64
N GLN A 28 0.93 -14.96 23.86
CA GLN A 28 0.05 -15.94 23.22
C GLN A 28 -1.39 -15.89 23.74
N ASN A 29 -1.57 -15.64 25.04
CA ASN A 29 -2.88 -15.59 25.67
C ASN A 29 -3.18 -14.18 26.21
N LYS A 30 -4.04 -13.43 25.50
CA LYS A 30 -4.44 -12.07 25.89
C LYS A 30 -5.12 -12.03 27.26
N SER A 31 -5.77 -13.11 27.71
CA SER A 31 -6.43 -13.14 29.03
C SER A 31 -5.43 -13.08 30.19
N SER A 32 -4.15 -13.37 29.95
CA SER A 32 -3.09 -13.14 30.95
C SER A 32 -2.94 -11.67 31.35
N LEU A 33 -3.45 -10.74 30.55
CA LEU A 33 -3.43 -9.30 30.81
C LEU A 33 -4.79 -8.75 31.28
N ALA A 34 -5.76 -9.61 31.59
CA ALA A 34 -7.12 -9.18 31.94
C ALA A 34 -7.20 -8.28 33.20
N THR A 35 -6.26 -8.43 34.13
CA THR A 35 -6.15 -7.61 35.35
C THR A 35 -5.10 -6.50 35.24
N ALA A 36 -4.38 -6.43 34.12
CA ALA A 36 -3.35 -5.41 33.93
C ALA A 36 -3.99 -4.03 33.73
N LYS A 37 -3.40 -3.01 34.35
CA LYS A 37 -3.80 -1.62 34.07
C LYS A 37 -3.33 -1.25 32.67
N LEU A 38 -4.28 -0.99 31.78
CA LEU A 38 -3.99 -0.61 30.40
C LEU A 38 -3.57 0.84 30.30
N MET A 39 -2.75 1.15 29.29
CA MET A 39 -2.46 2.52 28.91
C MET A 39 -3.72 3.15 28.30
N GLU A 40 -3.97 4.42 28.60
CA GLU A 40 -5.08 5.17 28.00
C GLU A 40 -4.92 5.26 26.47
N ARG A 41 -6.01 5.00 25.76
CA ARG A 41 -6.11 5.08 24.29
C ARG A 41 -7.50 5.52 23.87
N THR A 42 -7.59 6.30 22.79
CA THR A 42 -8.85 6.82 22.25
C THR A 42 -9.70 5.72 21.59
N THR A 43 -9.04 4.77 20.92
CA THR A 43 -9.69 3.64 20.24
C THR A 43 -8.91 2.34 20.42
N THR A 44 -9.61 1.21 20.31
CA THR A 44 -9.00 -0.13 20.31
C THR A 44 -9.09 -0.71 18.90
N PRO A 45 -7.98 -1.17 18.29
CA PRO A 45 -8.00 -1.81 16.98
C PRO A 45 -8.83 -3.09 16.97
N ASN A 46 -9.51 -3.37 15.86
CA ASN A 46 -10.29 -4.60 15.67
C ASN A 46 -9.41 -5.85 15.52
N ASP A 47 -8.23 -5.71 14.90
CA ASP A 47 -7.20 -6.74 14.81
C ASP A 47 -5.86 -6.21 15.33
N TYR A 48 -5.20 -7.00 16.18
CA TYR A 48 -3.92 -6.64 16.79
C TYR A 48 -3.24 -7.83 17.49
N LYS A 49 -1.92 -7.71 17.62
CA LYS A 49 -1.06 -8.62 18.38
C LYS A 49 -0.46 -7.92 19.60
N ILE A 50 -0.06 -8.68 20.62
CA ILE A 50 0.59 -8.15 21.83
C ILE A 50 1.96 -8.82 22.00
N TYR A 51 2.96 -8.02 22.35
CA TYR A 51 4.31 -8.47 22.69
C TYR A 51 4.74 -7.89 24.03
N SER A 52 5.42 -8.68 24.84
CA SER A 52 6.18 -8.17 25.98
C SER A 52 7.57 -7.75 25.55
N LEU A 53 8.09 -6.69 26.17
CA LEU A 53 9.39 -6.09 25.85
C LEU A 53 10.27 -6.02 27.08
N ASN A 54 11.53 -6.46 26.95
CA ASN A 54 12.58 -6.07 27.89
C ASN A 54 13.00 -4.62 27.61
N LEU A 55 12.24 -3.66 28.16
CA LEU A 55 12.40 -2.23 27.89
C LEU A 55 13.78 -1.71 28.32
N GLN A 56 14.27 -2.15 29.47
CA GLN A 56 15.59 -1.74 29.94
C GLN A 56 16.71 -2.26 29.03
N GLY A 57 16.60 -3.52 28.58
CA GLY A 57 17.55 -4.12 27.65
C GLY A 57 17.63 -3.39 26.32
N ILE A 58 16.48 -3.11 25.69
CA ILE A 58 16.46 -2.39 24.40
C ILE A 58 16.93 -0.94 24.57
N LYS A 59 16.59 -0.26 25.67
CA LYS A 59 17.05 1.11 25.96
C LYS A 59 18.57 1.18 26.09
N SER A 60 19.18 0.21 26.77
CA SER A 60 20.64 0.14 26.90
C SER A 60 21.36 -0.13 25.59
N GLU A 61 20.76 -0.87 24.66
CA GLU A 61 21.34 -1.04 23.31
C GLU A 61 21.13 0.21 22.44
N LEU A 62 19.92 0.80 22.45
CA LEU A 62 19.60 1.99 21.67
C LEU A 62 20.49 3.19 21.99
N ALA A 63 20.98 3.32 23.23
CA ALA A 63 21.96 4.33 23.62
C ALA A 63 23.30 4.26 22.85
N LYS A 64 23.54 3.18 22.10
CA LYS A 64 24.72 2.97 21.25
C LYS A 64 24.42 3.18 19.77
N ALA A 65 23.18 3.51 19.41
CA ALA A 65 22.80 3.71 18.02
C ALA A 65 23.61 4.88 17.44
N PRO A 66 24.15 4.74 16.22
CA PRO A 66 24.89 5.82 15.60
C PRO A 66 23.92 6.91 15.11
N ASN A 67 24.41 8.12 14.92
CA ASN A 67 23.61 9.23 14.39
C ASN A 67 23.13 8.92 12.95
N ARG A 68 21.94 9.39 12.55
CA ARG A 68 21.39 9.20 11.20
C ARG A 68 22.30 9.70 10.07
N GLU A 69 23.08 10.73 10.34
CA GLU A 69 24.04 11.30 9.38
C GLU A 69 25.29 10.45 9.23
N SER A 70 25.49 9.47 10.12
CA SER A 70 26.59 8.51 9.97
C SER A 70 26.30 7.50 8.87
N GLY A 71 27.35 7.13 8.12
CA GLY A 71 27.34 5.99 7.21
C GLY A 71 27.40 4.63 7.92
N ASN A 72 27.22 4.58 9.25
CA ASN A 72 27.33 3.33 10.00
C ASN A 72 26.01 2.55 9.98
N GLU A 73 26.03 1.36 9.38
CA GLU A 73 24.88 0.46 9.27
C GLU A 73 25.02 -0.81 10.14
N SER A 74 26.03 -0.88 11.01
CA SER A 74 26.31 -2.06 11.82
C SER A 74 25.32 -2.29 12.95
N PHE A 75 24.54 -1.26 13.32
CA PHE A 75 23.63 -1.31 14.46
C PHE A 75 22.25 -1.80 14.01
N VAL A 76 21.91 -3.05 14.37
CA VAL A 76 20.69 -3.72 13.91
C VAL A 76 19.86 -4.22 15.09
N LEU A 77 18.55 -3.95 15.09
CA LEU A 77 17.59 -4.39 16.11
C LEU A 77 16.38 -5.07 15.50
N LYS A 78 15.76 -5.98 16.26
CA LYS A 78 14.53 -6.68 15.88
C LYS A 78 13.28 -5.94 16.37
N PHE A 79 12.28 -5.83 15.51
CA PHE A 79 10.95 -5.31 15.85
C PHE A 79 9.84 -6.25 15.37
N PRO A 80 8.77 -6.45 16.17
CA PRO A 80 7.60 -7.19 15.71
C PRO A 80 6.79 -6.34 14.72
N THR A 81 6.15 -6.99 13.77
CA THR A 81 5.29 -6.37 12.75
C THR A 81 3.84 -6.79 12.94
N ALA A 82 2.90 -6.07 12.33
CA ALA A 82 1.48 -6.42 12.38
C ALA A 82 1.21 -7.82 11.80
N SER A 83 2.07 -8.32 10.90
CA SER A 83 2.01 -9.69 10.38
C SER A 83 2.30 -10.77 11.44
N GLY A 84 2.98 -10.41 12.54
CA GLY A 84 3.43 -11.33 13.59
C GLY A 84 4.88 -11.79 13.47
N LYS A 85 5.61 -11.30 12.46
CA LYS A 85 7.04 -11.59 12.24
C LYS A 85 7.93 -10.59 12.98
N LEU A 86 9.07 -11.05 13.47
CA LEU A 86 10.19 -10.19 13.91
C LEU A 86 11.07 -9.87 12.71
N VAL A 87 11.30 -8.59 12.46
CA VAL A 87 12.05 -8.07 11.30
C VAL A 87 13.26 -7.28 11.76
N ASP A 88 14.35 -7.36 10.99
CA ASP A 88 15.63 -6.72 11.26
C ASP A 88 15.73 -5.35 10.62
N TYR A 89 15.95 -4.34 11.46
CA TYR A 89 16.13 -2.96 11.03
C TYR A 89 17.52 -2.46 11.38
N VAL A 90 18.21 -1.85 10.42
CA VAL A 90 19.37 -0.99 10.67
C VAL A 90 18.83 0.26 11.34
N VAL A 91 19.26 0.55 12.57
CA VAL A 91 18.71 1.62 13.40
C VAL A 91 19.74 2.73 13.57
N LYS A 92 19.26 3.97 13.42
CA LYS A 92 20.04 5.19 13.65
C LYS A 92 19.27 6.17 14.53
N GLU A 93 19.99 6.93 15.35
CA GLU A 93 19.42 8.03 16.12
C GLU A 93 18.96 9.14 15.17
N ALA A 94 17.71 9.56 15.33
CA ALA A 94 17.10 10.63 14.55
C ALA A 94 16.31 11.52 15.51
N ALA A 95 17.05 12.39 16.20
CA ALA A 95 16.53 13.24 17.27
C ALA A 95 15.46 14.21 16.78
N VAL A 96 14.46 14.45 17.63
CA VAL A 96 13.43 15.50 17.47
C VAL A 96 13.59 16.60 18.52
N MET A 97 14.63 16.53 19.35
CA MET A 97 15.03 17.56 20.32
C MET A 97 16.48 17.95 20.05
N ALA A 98 16.79 19.24 20.17
CA ALA A 98 18.15 19.72 20.16
C ALA A 98 18.96 19.06 21.29
N LYS A 99 20.27 18.93 21.07
CA LYS A 99 21.15 18.18 21.97
C LYS A 99 21.09 18.70 23.41
N GLU A 100 21.08 20.01 23.58
CA GLU A 100 21.03 20.69 24.88
C GLU A 100 19.73 20.35 25.64
N LEU A 101 18.60 20.27 24.92
CA LEU A 101 17.32 19.89 25.50
C LEU A 101 17.31 18.40 25.88
N SER A 102 17.84 17.52 25.03
CA SER A 102 17.95 16.09 25.34
C SER A 102 18.93 15.80 26.49
N ASP A 103 20.01 16.56 26.60
CA ASP A 103 20.97 16.45 27.70
C ASP A 103 20.32 16.86 29.04
N LYS A 104 19.43 17.87 29.01
CA LYS A 104 18.67 18.33 30.18
C LYS A 104 17.58 17.34 30.61
N TYR A 105 16.97 16.64 29.66
CA TYR A 105 15.90 15.65 29.90
C TYR A 105 16.27 14.27 29.34
N PRO A 106 17.22 13.55 29.96
CA PRO A 106 17.79 12.34 29.41
C PRO A 106 16.78 11.17 29.36
N GLY A 107 16.94 10.31 28.36
CA GLY A 107 16.15 9.09 28.21
C GLY A 107 14.89 9.24 27.36
N ILE A 108 14.63 10.43 26.82
CA ILE A 108 13.60 10.72 25.81
C ILE A 108 14.30 10.82 24.46
N ASN A 109 14.16 9.80 23.62
CA ASN A 109 14.92 9.70 22.37
C ASN A 109 14.02 9.29 21.20
N SER A 110 14.54 9.47 19.99
CA SER A 110 13.87 9.11 18.74
C SER A 110 14.87 8.61 17.72
N TYR A 111 14.40 7.68 16.88
CA TYR A 111 15.21 6.87 16.00
C TYR A 111 14.48 6.65 14.68
N VAL A 112 15.26 6.31 13.66
CA VAL A 112 14.80 5.83 12.36
C VAL A 112 15.44 4.47 12.11
N GLY A 113 14.78 3.62 11.35
CA GLY A 113 15.42 2.42 10.83
C GLY A 113 14.86 1.97 9.50
N TYR A 114 15.64 1.21 8.75
CA TYR A 114 15.25 0.61 7.48
C TYR A 114 15.52 -0.89 7.53
N GLN A 115 14.63 -1.65 6.91
CA GLN A 115 14.71 -3.10 6.95
C GLN A 115 15.93 -3.57 6.15
N LYS A 116 16.77 -4.42 6.75
CA LYS A 116 18.10 -4.77 6.22
C LYS A 116 18.07 -5.37 4.80
N GLU A 117 17.08 -6.21 4.52
CA GLU A 117 16.94 -6.92 3.23
C GLU A 117 15.85 -6.29 2.33
N SER A 118 15.23 -5.20 2.77
CA SER A 118 14.13 -4.51 2.08
C SER A 118 14.12 -3.04 2.50
N PRO A 119 15.17 -2.26 2.13
CA PRO A 119 15.40 -0.92 2.67
C PRO A 119 14.31 0.11 2.34
N GLU A 120 13.41 -0.20 1.41
CA GLU A 120 12.19 0.57 1.13
C GLU A 120 11.19 0.57 2.30
N ASN A 121 11.25 -0.46 3.15
CA ASN A 121 10.49 -0.53 4.39
C ASN A 121 11.26 0.14 5.52
N SER A 122 10.59 1.02 6.26
CA SER A 122 11.22 1.79 7.32
C SER A 122 10.35 1.91 8.56
N ILE A 123 11.00 2.27 9.67
CA ILE A 123 10.35 2.59 10.94
C ILE A 123 10.82 3.94 11.44
N ARG A 124 9.92 4.69 12.06
CA ARG A 124 10.23 5.88 12.84
C ARG A 124 9.69 5.67 14.24
N PHE A 125 10.53 5.75 15.26
CA PHE A 125 10.13 5.37 16.61
C PHE A 125 10.78 6.19 17.71
N SER A 126 10.07 6.25 18.83
CA SER A 126 10.46 7.00 20.02
C SER A 126 10.54 6.06 21.22
N ILE A 127 11.35 6.44 22.20
CA ILE A 127 11.40 5.78 23.50
C ILE A 127 11.46 6.84 24.61
N SER A 128 10.68 6.64 25.66
CA SER A 128 10.72 7.50 26.85
C SER A 128 10.44 6.71 28.14
N PRO A 129 10.78 7.25 29.32
CA PRO A 129 10.44 6.62 30.60
C PRO A 129 8.94 6.61 30.93
N TYR A 130 8.13 7.40 30.21
CA TYR A 130 6.73 7.64 30.53
C TYR A 130 5.77 7.01 29.51
N ASP A 131 6.15 7.00 28.24
CA ASP A 131 5.34 6.46 27.14
C ASP A 131 5.89 5.14 26.58
N GLY A 132 6.99 4.64 27.12
CA GLY A 132 7.65 3.43 26.63
C GLY A 132 8.16 3.62 25.20
N LEU A 133 8.07 2.55 24.40
CA LEU A 133 8.46 2.53 22.99
C LEU A 133 7.24 2.67 22.06
N ASN A 134 7.28 3.62 21.13
CA ASN A 134 6.20 3.85 20.14
C ASN A 134 6.79 3.88 18.73
N VAL A 135 6.28 3.05 17.82
CA VAL A 135 6.78 2.88 16.44
C VAL A 135 5.69 3.17 15.43
N MET A 136 6.06 3.86 14.36
CA MET A 136 5.33 3.93 13.10
C MET A 136 6.11 3.14 12.04
N TYR A 137 5.44 2.19 11.40
CA TYR A 137 5.99 1.35 10.34
C TYR A 137 5.50 1.83 8.98
N PHE A 138 6.42 1.94 8.04
CA PHE A 138 6.19 2.19 6.63
C PHE A 138 6.59 0.94 5.85
N ASP A 139 5.68 -0.04 5.78
CA ASP A 139 5.93 -1.32 5.11
C ASP A 139 5.32 -1.27 3.69
N ASN A 140 6.08 -0.72 2.74
CA ASN A 140 5.62 -0.40 1.40
C ASN A 140 4.35 0.47 1.42
N THR A 141 3.20 -0.15 1.12
CA THR A 141 1.89 0.49 0.98
C THR A 141 1.08 0.45 2.27
N LYS A 142 1.61 -0.17 3.34
CA LYS A 142 0.92 -0.42 4.59
C LYS A 142 1.54 0.36 5.72
N ILE A 143 0.68 0.90 6.57
CA ILE A 143 1.08 1.62 7.77
C ILE A 143 0.60 0.85 8.98
N SER A 144 1.54 0.59 9.89
CA SER A 144 1.28 -0.09 11.16
C SER A 144 1.83 0.72 12.32
N TYR A 145 1.34 0.42 13.51
CA TYR A 145 1.83 1.02 14.74
C TYR A 145 2.18 -0.06 15.75
N LEU A 146 3.17 0.27 16.59
CA LEU A 146 3.42 -0.39 17.85
C LEU A 146 3.36 0.65 18.94
N ASP A 147 2.41 0.50 19.86
CA ASP A 147 2.17 1.42 20.97
C ASP A 147 2.29 0.67 22.31
N THR A 148 2.57 1.40 23.38
CA THR A 148 2.48 0.86 24.75
C THR A 148 1.05 0.41 25.06
N TYR A 149 0.90 -0.82 25.57
CA TYR A 149 -0.39 -1.43 25.89
C TYR A 149 -0.71 -1.40 27.40
N THR A 150 0.26 -1.69 28.26
CA THR A 150 0.08 -1.69 29.73
C THR A 150 0.82 -0.51 30.36
N SER A 151 0.25 0.07 31.43
CA SER A 151 0.80 1.27 32.08
C SER A 151 2.13 1.04 32.81
N ASP A 152 2.50 -0.22 33.03
CA ASP A 152 3.81 -0.62 33.56
C ASP A 152 4.90 -0.72 32.47
N LEU A 153 4.55 -0.38 31.22
CA LEU A 153 5.42 -0.38 30.04
C LEU A 153 6.00 -1.76 29.64
N ASN A 154 5.42 -2.85 30.17
CA ASN A 154 5.90 -4.21 29.91
C ASN A 154 5.34 -4.81 28.62
N ASN A 155 4.13 -4.40 28.19
CA ASN A 155 3.45 -4.97 27.03
C ASN A 155 3.11 -3.89 26.01
N TYR A 156 3.16 -4.28 24.74
CA TYR A 156 2.99 -3.42 23.56
C TYR A 156 2.01 -4.06 22.59
N ILE A 157 1.24 -3.22 21.92
CA ILE A 157 0.20 -3.61 20.97
C ILE A 157 0.63 -3.22 19.56
N VAL A 158 0.56 -4.18 18.62
CA VAL A 158 0.95 -4.01 17.22
C VAL A 158 -0.24 -4.25 16.31
N TYR A 159 -0.51 -3.32 15.39
CA TYR A 159 -1.69 -3.36 14.52
C TYR A 159 -1.51 -2.53 13.25
N GLU A 160 -2.21 -2.88 12.16
CA GLU A 160 -2.31 -2.05 10.96
C GLU A 160 -3.27 -0.88 11.22
N ARG A 161 -2.97 0.34 10.71
CA ARG A 161 -3.83 1.52 10.89
C ARG A 161 -5.28 1.28 10.44
N SER A 162 -5.45 0.52 9.36
CA SER A 162 -6.74 0.10 8.80
C SER A 162 -7.63 -0.65 9.79
N SER A 163 -7.08 -1.19 10.88
CA SER A 163 -7.83 -1.87 11.94
C SER A 163 -8.43 -0.92 12.97
N LEU A 164 -8.12 0.38 12.93
CA LEU A 164 -8.68 1.36 13.86
C LEU A 164 -10.15 1.69 13.51
N PRO A 165 -11.04 1.71 14.52
CA PRO A 165 -12.40 2.19 14.33
C PRO A 165 -12.46 3.72 14.18
N VAL A 166 -13.66 4.27 13.98
CA VAL A 166 -13.92 5.72 13.99
C VAL A 166 -13.44 6.32 15.30
N ASN A 167 -12.71 7.44 15.22
CA ASN A 167 -12.37 8.22 16.41
C ASN A 167 -13.65 8.83 17.03
N PRO A 168 -13.98 8.53 18.30
CA PRO A 168 -15.14 9.12 18.96
C PRO A 168 -14.99 10.63 19.22
N GLU A 169 -13.77 11.17 19.26
CA GLU A 169 -13.54 12.60 19.42
C GLU A 169 -13.80 13.34 18.10
N LYS A 170 -14.86 14.17 18.08
CA LYS A 170 -15.17 15.04 16.94
C LYS A 170 -14.30 16.28 16.98
N PHE A 171 -13.38 16.36 16.03
CA PHE A 171 -12.55 17.54 15.82
C PHE A 171 -13.21 18.51 14.86
N ASN A 172 -12.94 19.79 15.10
CA ASN A 172 -13.31 20.87 14.21
C ASN A 172 -12.02 21.60 13.83
N CYS A 173 -11.59 21.42 12.58
CA CYS A 173 -10.60 22.30 11.97
C CYS A 173 -11.36 23.54 11.47
N ASP A 174 -11.04 24.68 12.05
CA ASP A 174 -11.60 25.96 11.65
C ASP A 174 -10.56 26.71 10.83
N TYR A 175 -10.78 26.81 9.51
CA TYR A 175 -9.96 27.68 8.67
C TYR A 175 -10.38 29.12 8.90
N GLY A 176 -9.75 29.76 9.88
CA GLY A 176 -9.77 31.21 9.97
C GLY A 176 -9.20 31.78 8.68
N LYS A 177 -10.02 32.53 7.92
CA LYS A 177 -9.62 33.26 6.69
C LYS A 177 -8.65 34.41 6.98
N TYR A 178 -7.61 34.16 7.75
CA TYR A 178 -6.56 35.10 8.10
C TYR A 178 -5.45 35.00 7.05
N ASN A 179 -5.79 35.35 5.80
CA ASN A 179 -4.81 35.61 4.75
C ASN A 179 -4.06 36.88 5.12
N PHE A 180 -2.97 36.75 5.86
CA PHE A 180 -1.98 37.80 5.99
C PHE A 180 -0.81 37.44 5.09
N GLU A 181 -0.66 38.27 4.05
CA GLU A 181 0.17 38.11 2.85
C GLU A 181 -0.52 37.30 1.74
N ASN A 182 -0.72 37.97 0.59
CA ASN A 182 -1.26 37.35 -0.60
C ASN A 182 -0.49 36.05 -0.85
N PRO A 183 -1.17 34.88 -0.93
CA PRO A 183 -0.49 33.69 -1.40
C PRO A 183 0.17 34.07 -2.75
N PRO A 184 1.43 33.68 -2.99
CA PRO A 184 1.98 33.79 -4.34
C PRO A 184 0.93 33.19 -5.28
N VAL A 185 0.56 33.98 -6.32
CA VAL A 185 -0.51 33.71 -7.30
C VAL A 185 -0.78 32.22 -7.38
N GLU A 186 -1.99 31.80 -6.99
CA GLU A 186 -2.49 30.42 -7.11
C GLU A 186 -2.02 29.86 -8.45
N GLN A 187 -0.96 29.06 -8.40
CA GLN A 187 -0.41 28.50 -9.62
C GLN A 187 -1.41 27.40 -10.02
N PRO A 188 -2.03 27.48 -11.21
CA PRO A 188 -2.83 26.37 -11.69
C PRO A 188 -1.96 25.10 -11.61
N VAL A 189 -2.55 23.96 -11.25
CA VAL A 189 -1.89 22.64 -11.06
C VAL A 189 -1.22 22.09 -12.36
N SER A 190 -1.02 22.94 -13.36
CA SER A 190 -0.47 22.68 -14.68
C SER A 190 1.03 22.98 -14.74
N LEU A 191 1.82 21.90 -14.72
CA LEU A 191 2.79 21.45 -15.74
C LEU A 191 3.52 20.22 -15.16
N LYS A 192 4.11 19.35 -15.99
CA LYS A 192 5.08 18.34 -15.52
C LYS A 192 6.11 19.09 -14.66
N ALA A 193 6.11 18.84 -13.36
CA ALA A 193 6.91 19.59 -12.41
C ALA A 193 7.65 18.59 -11.52
N PRO A 194 8.96 18.77 -11.32
CA PRO A 194 9.69 17.94 -10.39
C PRO A 194 9.19 18.21 -8.96
N PHE A 195 9.06 17.14 -8.17
CA PHE A 195 8.57 17.22 -6.79
C PHE A 195 9.76 17.38 -5.88
N VAL A 196 10.17 16.36 -5.14
CA VAL A 196 11.31 16.46 -4.23
C VAL A 196 12.55 16.03 -4.99
N GLN A 197 13.38 16.98 -5.40
CA GLN A 197 14.39 16.72 -6.44
C GLN A 197 15.79 17.29 -6.18
N ASP A 198 16.03 17.88 -5.01
CA ASP A 198 17.27 18.61 -4.73
C ASP A 198 18.28 17.83 -3.88
N GLY A 199 17.95 16.59 -3.51
CA GLY A 199 18.79 15.74 -2.68
C GLY A 199 19.08 16.37 -1.31
N LYS A 200 18.14 17.16 -0.76
CA LYS A 200 18.29 17.82 0.55
C LYS A 200 17.26 17.33 1.56
N LEU A 201 17.75 16.93 2.73
CA LEU A 201 16.95 16.87 3.96
C LEU A 201 16.95 18.26 4.61
N ARG A 202 15.76 18.81 4.84
CA ARG A 202 15.56 20.11 5.48
C ARG A 202 15.26 19.95 6.95
N THR A 203 16.03 20.60 7.81
CA THR A 203 15.82 20.63 9.25
C THR A 203 15.32 21.99 9.68
N TYR A 204 14.12 22.04 10.26
CA TYR A 204 13.54 23.25 10.86
C TYR A 204 13.63 23.19 12.38
N ARG A 205 14.02 24.31 12.99
CA ARG A 205 13.99 24.52 14.44
C ARG A 205 12.54 24.80 14.87
N LEU A 206 12.00 23.94 15.72
CA LEU A 206 10.62 24.00 16.18
C LEU A 206 10.55 24.58 17.61
N ALA A 207 9.76 25.64 17.79
CA ALA A 207 9.27 26.07 19.09
C ALA A 207 7.89 25.44 19.35
N LEU A 208 7.87 24.30 20.04
CA LEU A 208 6.65 23.55 20.34
C LEU A 208 6.16 23.86 21.76
N ALA A 209 5.16 24.73 21.86
CA ALA A 209 4.54 25.08 23.11
C ALA A 209 3.54 24.00 23.54
N GLY A 210 3.40 23.83 24.86
CA GLY A 210 2.35 23.02 25.48
C GLY A 210 1.67 23.88 26.51
N ASN A 211 0.42 24.25 26.26
CA ASN A 211 -0.35 25.03 27.21
C ASN A 211 -0.57 24.25 28.52
N PHE A 212 -1.12 24.92 29.53
CA PHE A 212 -1.28 24.35 30.86
C PHE A 212 -2.15 23.09 30.85
N GLU A 213 -3.25 23.10 30.11
CA GLU A 213 -4.15 21.95 30.02
C GLU A 213 -3.49 20.75 29.36
N TYR A 214 -2.78 20.96 28.24
CA TYR A 214 -2.04 19.90 27.55
C TYR A 214 -0.96 19.32 28.45
N SER A 215 -0.18 20.20 29.07
CA SER A 215 0.88 19.81 29.99
C SER A 215 0.33 19.01 31.17
N ARG A 216 -0.78 19.46 31.75
CA ARG A 216 -1.50 18.77 32.84
C ARG A 216 -2.03 17.41 32.44
N TYR A 217 -2.61 17.30 31.25
CA TYR A 217 -3.08 16.02 30.74
C TYR A 217 -1.92 14.99 30.73
N HIS A 218 -0.78 15.34 30.13
CA HIS A 218 0.33 14.41 29.99
C HIS A 218 1.06 14.09 31.29
N TYR A 219 1.35 15.07 32.15
CA TYR A 219 1.99 14.75 33.43
C TYR A 219 1.07 13.97 34.37
N ASN A 220 -0.26 14.16 34.30
CA ASN A 220 -1.20 13.34 35.07
C ASN A 220 -1.26 11.91 34.54
N ARG A 221 -1.27 11.73 33.21
CA ARG A 221 -1.19 10.42 32.55
C ARG A 221 0.09 9.68 32.92
N ALA A 222 1.21 10.39 33.09
CA ALA A 222 2.48 9.86 33.57
C ALA A 222 2.52 9.61 35.10
N GLY A 223 1.45 9.91 35.85
CA GLY A 223 1.39 9.72 37.30
C GLY A 223 2.18 10.77 38.11
N LEU A 224 2.41 11.95 37.55
CA LEU A 224 3.28 13.00 38.11
C LEU A 224 2.52 14.24 38.60
N ALA A 225 1.26 14.10 39.01
CA ALA A 225 0.48 15.20 39.57
C ALA A 225 1.20 15.91 40.73
N THR A 226 1.89 15.13 41.57
CA THR A 226 2.71 15.58 42.71
C THR A 226 4.22 15.62 42.40
N GLY A 227 4.61 15.46 41.14
CA GLY A 227 6.02 15.51 40.71
C GLY A 227 6.59 16.94 40.74
N THR A 228 7.92 17.03 40.70
CA THR A 228 8.66 18.29 40.51
C THR A 228 8.35 18.91 39.15
N VAL A 229 8.63 20.21 39.00
CA VAL A 229 8.45 20.95 37.74
C VAL A 229 9.21 20.26 36.60
N GLU A 230 10.43 19.84 36.85
CA GLU A 230 11.30 19.17 35.90
C GLU A 230 10.73 17.81 35.49
N GLN A 231 10.22 17.02 36.44
CA GLN A 231 9.56 15.75 36.14
C GLN A 231 8.30 15.94 35.29
N LYS A 232 7.48 16.95 35.62
CA LYS A 232 6.28 17.27 34.84
C LYS A 232 6.64 17.65 33.42
N LYS A 233 7.63 18.55 33.23
CA LYS A 233 8.13 18.94 31.90
C LYS A 233 8.71 17.75 31.13
N ALA A 234 9.42 16.84 31.79
CA ALA A 234 9.95 15.63 31.16
C ALA A 234 8.82 14.73 30.59
N ALA A 235 7.71 14.59 31.30
CA ALA A 235 6.56 13.85 30.79
C ALA A 235 5.88 14.53 29.60
N VAL A 236 5.77 15.86 29.61
CA VAL A 236 5.23 16.64 28.48
C VAL A 236 6.15 16.50 27.25
N LEU A 237 7.47 16.64 27.43
CA LEU A 237 8.45 16.45 26.38
C LEU A 237 8.45 15.02 25.82
N ALA A 238 8.22 14.01 26.67
CA ALA A 238 8.10 12.63 26.22
C ALA A 238 6.93 12.42 25.26
N ALA A 239 5.77 13.01 25.57
CA ALA A 239 4.59 12.98 24.71
C ALA A 239 4.83 13.74 23.40
N MET A 240 5.37 14.95 23.47
CA MET A 240 5.74 15.75 22.29
C MET A 240 6.77 15.03 21.41
N ASN A 241 7.77 14.36 22.00
CA ASN A 241 8.74 13.54 21.28
C ASN A 241 8.06 12.38 20.56
N ALA A 242 7.09 11.70 21.17
CA ALA A 242 6.35 10.62 20.52
C ALA A 242 5.50 11.14 19.34
N THR A 243 4.81 12.27 19.51
CA THR A 243 4.04 12.93 18.44
C THR A 243 4.95 13.35 17.29
N MET A 244 5.98 14.16 17.56
CA MET A 244 6.87 14.69 16.53
C MET A 244 7.69 13.60 15.83
N THR A 245 7.97 12.49 16.51
CA THR A 245 8.59 11.33 15.85
C THR A 245 7.69 10.77 14.75
N ARG A 246 6.37 10.65 14.97
CA ARG A 246 5.45 10.17 13.93
C ARG A 246 5.26 11.20 12.82
N VAL A 247 5.06 12.46 13.20
CA VAL A 247 4.90 13.56 12.24
C VAL A 247 6.12 13.66 11.35
N ASN A 248 7.33 13.72 11.90
CA ASN A 248 8.57 13.71 11.11
C ASN A 248 8.66 12.46 10.23
N GLY A 249 8.20 11.29 10.67
CA GLY A 249 8.16 10.08 9.82
C GLY A 249 7.43 10.31 8.49
N VAL A 250 6.27 10.98 8.52
CA VAL A 250 5.50 11.32 7.32
C VAL A 250 6.20 12.39 6.48
N TYR A 251 6.66 13.47 7.10
CA TYR A 251 7.29 14.60 6.39
C TYR A 251 8.63 14.21 5.76
N GLU A 252 9.43 13.38 6.43
CA GLU A 252 10.68 12.82 5.90
C GLU A 252 10.41 11.91 4.69
N LYS A 253 9.37 11.06 4.76
CA LYS A 253 8.95 10.17 3.65
C LYS A 253 8.26 10.89 2.50
N THR A 254 7.74 12.10 2.70
CA THR A 254 6.98 12.81 1.66
C THR A 254 7.81 13.91 1.00
N VAL A 255 8.34 14.85 1.80
CA VAL A 255 8.95 16.11 1.33
C VAL A 255 10.40 16.32 1.80
N SER A 256 11.06 15.26 2.31
CA SER A 256 12.42 15.34 2.85
C SER A 256 12.59 16.46 3.89
N LEU A 257 11.68 16.52 4.85
CA LEU A 257 11.64 17.53 5.90
C LEU A 257 11.56 16.91 7.28
N THR A 258 12.32 17.45 8.24
CA THR A 258 12.26 17.10 9.65
C THR A 258 12.24 18.35 10.54
N MET A 259 11.62 18.25 11.70
CA MET A 259 11.52 19.30 12.71
C MET A 259 12.20 18.87 14.00
N VAL A 260 12.96 19.79 14.61
CA VAL A 260 13.72 19.54 15.84
C VAL A 260 13.41 20.63 16.86
N MET A 261 12.90 20.25 18.04
CA MET A 261 12.59 21.17 19.13
C MET A 261 13.85 21.92 19.60
N VAL A 262 13.74 23.23 19.78
CA VAL A 262 14.85 24.13 20.13
C VAL A 262 15.47 23.86 21.52
N PRO A 263 16.74 24.25 21.77
CA PRO A 263 17.43 24.02 23.04
C PRO A 263 16.66 24.41 24.32
N ASN A 264 15.94 25.52 24.28
CA ASN A 264 15.17 26.08 25.40
C ASN A 264 13.65 25.86 25.29
N ASN A 265 13.20 24.84 24.54
CA ASN A 265 11.77 24.56 24.35
C ASN A 265 11.03 24.32 25.68
N ASP A 266 11.72 23.88 26.72
CA ASP A 266 11.13 23.66 28.03
C ASP A 266 10.65 24.94 28.74
N GLN A 267 10.98 26.12 28.20
CA GLN A 267 10.49 27.42 28.68
C GLN A 267 9.06 27.74 28.24
N ILE A 268 8.55 27.05 27.21
CA ILE A 268 7.17 27.18 26.69
C ILE A 268 6.30 25.96 27.01
N LEU A 269 6.67 25.23 28.07
CA LEU A 269 5.89 24.14 28.67
C LEU A 269 5.36 24.58 30.03
N PHE A 270 4.05 24.81 30.10
CA PHE A 270 3.41 25.41 31.26
C PHE A 270 2.85 24.32 32.18
N VAL A 271 3.52 24.01 33.28
CA VAL A 271 3.17 22.87 34.16
C VAL A 271 2.59 23.26 35.52
N GLU A 272 2.62 24.55 35.88
CA GLU A 272 2.17 25.06 37.19
C GLU A 272 1.12 26.17 37.11
N ASN A 273 1.25 27.08 36.14
CA ASN A 273 0.43 28.29 36.06
C ASN A 273 -0.69 28.11 35.03
N THR A 274 -1.93 28.35 35.46
CA THR A 274 -3.13 28.36 34.59
C THR A 274 -3.22 29.63 33.74
N ASN A 275 -2.48 30.68 34.05
CA ASN A 275 -2.34 31.88 33.22
C ASN A 275 -1.02 31.81 32.44
N ASP A 276 -0.97 30.91 31.49
CA ASP A 276 0.15 30.62 30.61
C ASP A 276 0.23 31.54 29.38
N GLY A 277 -0.77 32.42 29.21
CA GLY A 277 -0.90 33.30 28.04
C GLY A 277 -1.69 32.68 26.89
N TYR A 278 -2.32 31.53 27.08
CA TYR A 278 -3.14 30.87 26.06
C TYR A 278 -4.62 30.80 26.42
N THR A 279 -5.45 31.05 25.41
CA THR A 279 -6.89 30.85 25.46
C THR A 279 -7.22 29.44 24.96
N ASN A 280 -7.08 28.42 25.82
CA ASN A 280 -7.26 26.99 25.47
C ASN A 280 -8.56 26.67 24.68
N GLY A 281 -9.63 27.46 24.85
CA GLY A 281 -10.91 27.26 24.16
C GLY A 281 -11.00 27.86 22.75
N SER A 282 -10.01 28.62 22.28
CA SER A 282 -10.07 29.36 21.01
C SER A 282 -8.78 29.20 20.21
N GLY A 283 -8.79 28.30 19.22
CA GLY A 283 -7.63 28.09 18.33
C GLY A 283 -7.23 29.38 17.60
N GLY A 284 -8.20 30.13 17.08
CA GLY A 284 -7.93 31.38 16.37
C GLY A 284 -7.23 32.44 17.23
N THR A 285 -7.56 32.52 18.53
CA THR A 285 -6.85 33.39 19.48
C THR A 285 -5.44 32.87 19.76
N MET A 286 -5.32 31.54 19.94
CA MET A 286 -4.03 30.89 20.24
C MET A 286 -2.98 31.07 19.15
N LEU A 287 -3.34 31.36 17.89
CA LEU A 287 -2.37 31.67 16.83
C LEU A 287 -1.46 32.85 17.19
N GLY A 288 -2.06 33.99 17.57
CA GLY A 288 -1.32 35.20 17.91
C GLY A 288 -0.70 35.15 19.30
N GLU A 289 -1.35 34.47 20.24
CA GLU A 289 -0.78 34.19 21.56
C GLU A 289 0.48 33.33 21.44
N ASN A 290 0.47 32.29 20.60
CA ASN A 290 1.62 31.43 20.40
C ASN A 290 2.80 32.19 19.78
N GLN A 291 2.53 33.08 18.82
CA GLN A 291 3.55 33.98 18.27
C GLN A 291 4.21 34.80 19.38
N THR A 292 3.40 35.43 20.25
CA THR A 292 3.87 36.26 21.36
C THR A 292 4.67 35.46 22.39
N VAL A 293 4.21 34.26 22.75
CA VAL A 293 4.88 33.38 23.71
C VAL A 293 6.21 32.88 23.15
N CYS A 294 6.24 32.37 21.91
CA CYS A 294 7.47 31.91 21.28
C CYS A 294 8.50 33.04 21.13
N ASP A 295 8.07 34.23 20.68
CA ASP A 295 8.98 35.37 20.51
C ASP A 295 9.58 35.85 21.83
N SER A 296 8.77 35.90 22.89
CA SER A 296 9.21 36.40 24.20
C SER A 296 10.06 35.39 24.98
N LYS A 297 9.76 34.09 24.88
CA LYS A 297 10.44 33.03 25.64
C LYS A 297 11.59 32.40 24.89
N ILE A 298 11.41 32.09 23.61
CA ILE A 298 12.42 31.44 22.79
C ILE A 298 13.31 32.46 22.09
N GLY A 299 12.72 33.57 21.63
CA GLY A 299 13.39 34.59 20.83
C GLY A 299 13.23 34.32 19.34
N THR A 300 12.79 35.33 18.58
CA THR A 300 12.47 35.23 17.15
C THR A 300 13.58 34.60 16.30
N ALA A 301 14.87 34.85 16.60
CA ALA A 301 15.98 34.30 15.83
C ALA A 301 16.25 32.80 16.08
N ASN A 302 15.67 32.24 17.14
CA ASN A 302 16.05 30.92 17.66
C ASN A 302 15.17 29.77 17.14
N TYR A 303 14.11 30.07 16.40
CA TYR A 303 13.20 29.08 15.83
C TYR A 303 12.75 29.44 14.42
N ASP A 304 12.34 28.45 13.65
CA ASP A 304 11.95 28.57 12.24
C ASP A 304 10.46 28.36 12.03
N ILE A 305 9.85 27.54 12.89
CA ILE A 305 8.42 27.25 12.98
C ILE A 305 8.04 27.17 14.46
N GLY A 306 6.87 27.65 14.84
CA GLY A 306 6.29 27.46 16.16
C GLY A 306 4.88 26.91 16.06
N HIS A 307 4.50 26.13 17.07
CA HIS A 307 3.21 25.47 17.15
C HIS A 307 2.83 25.27 18.61
N VAL A 308 1.55 25.32 18.98
CA VAL A 308 1.09 25.03 20.34
C VAL A 308 0.16 23.83 20.37
N PHE A 309 0.40 22.93 21.34
CA PHE A 309 -0.54 21.88 21.70
C PHE A 309 -1.39 22.28 22.90
N SER A 310 -2.69 21.96 22.79
CA SER A 310 -3.72 22.30 23.77
C SER A 310 -4.67 21.10 24.00
N THR A 311 -5.60 21.21 24.96
CA THR A 311 -6.70 20.22 25.09
C THR A 311 -8.03 20.72 24.52
N GLY A 312 -8.02 21.85 23.82
CA GLY A 312 -9.20 22.52 23.29
C GLY A 312 -8.83 23.45 22.13
N GLY A 313 -9.84 24.09 21.54
CA GLY A 313 -9.62 25.06 20.46
C GLY A 313 -9.49 24.45 19.06
N GLY A 314 -9.54 23.12 18.93
CA GLY A 314 -9.50 22.43 17.62
C GLY A 314 -8.13 22.56 16.95
N GLY A 315 -8.12 22.61 15.63
CA GLY A 315 -6.91 22.86 14.84
C GLY A 315 -7.08 24.09 13.98
N VAL A 316 -6.01 24.89 13.93
CA VAL A 316 -5.89 26.03 13.01
C VAL A 316 -4.42 26.40 12.86
N ALA A 317 -4.02 26.80 11.65
CA ALA A 317 -2.69 27.31 11.38
C ALA A 317 -2.71 28.44 10.34
N TYR A 318 -1.74 29.33 10.44
CA TYR A 318 -1.41 30.24 9.33
C TYR A 318 -0.75 29.46 8.20
N LEU A 319 -1.30 29.62 7.01
CA LEU A 319 -0.78 29.04 5.78
C LEU A 319 0.61 29.62 5.48
N GLN A 320 1.57 28.77 5.07
CA GLN A 320 2.90 29.21 4.62
C GLN A 320 3.67 30.06 5.66
N SER A 321 3.52 29.73 6.95
CA SER A 321 4.04 30.56 8.04
C SER A 321 5.52 30.38 8.43
N PRO A 322 6.17 29.19 8.35
CA PRO A 322 7.56 29.02 8.73
C PRO A 322 8.49 30.04 8.07
N CYS A 323 9.53 30.47 8.77
CA CYS A 323 10.50 31.47 8.29
C CYS A 323 9.92 32.86 7.98
N SER A 324 8.73 33.19 8.48
CA SER A 324 8.12 34.53 8.38
C SER A 324 8.04 35.24 9.74
N SER A 325 7.35 36.39 9.79
CA SER A 325 7.02 37.10 11.04
C SER A 325 5.88 36.45 11.83
N ILE A 326 5.11 35.54 11.22
CA ILE A 326 3.97 34.82 11.82
C ILE A 326 4.25 33.32 11.98
N LYS A 327 5.54 32.95 11.99
CA LYS A 327 6.02 31.56 11.95
C LYS A 327 5.64 30.68 13.13
N ALA A 328 5.11 31.24 14.22
CA ALA A 328 4.58 30.51 15.35
C ALA A 328 3.04 30.38 15.35
N GLY A 329 2.33 30.85 14.32
CA GLY A 329 0.88 30.71 14.25
C GLY A 329 0.43 29.33 13.80
N GLY A 330 0.50 28.34 14.69
CA GLY A 330 -0.04 27.00 14.51
C GLY A 330 -0.55 26.43 15.82
N VAL A 331 -1.71 25.78 15.79
CA VAL A 331 -2.42 25.27 16.97
C VAL A 331 -3.00 23.89 16.66
N THR A 332 -2.78 22.93 17.56
CA THR A 332 -3.51 21.65 17.56
C THR A 332 -4.01 21.32 18.95
N GLY A 333 -5.32 21.11 19.08
CA GLY A 333 -5.98 20.79 20.35
C GLY A 333 -6.97 19.63 20.24
N SER A 334 -6.95 18.76 21.25
CA SER A 334 -7.90 17.64 21.41
C SER A 334 -8.06 17.33 22.90
N SER A 335 -9.25 16.91 23.34
CA SER A 335 -9.50 16.60 24.75
C SER A 335 -8.61 15.46 25.28
N ALA A 336 -8.21 14.54 24.42
CA ALA A 336 -7.25 13.48 24.71
C ALA A 336 -6.15 13.47 23.61
N PRO A 337 -5.13 14.35 23.72
CA PRO A 337 -4.14 14.57 22.67
C PRO A 337 -3.07 13.46 22.63
N ILE A 338 -3.50 12.24 22.28
CA ILE A 338 -2.70 11.01 22.28
C ILE A 338 -2.97 10.15 21.04
N ASN A 339 -2.07 9.20 20.80
CA ASN A 339 -2.16 8.20 19.74
C ASN A 339 -2.29 8.82 18.34
N ASP A 340 -2.67 7.95 17.40
CA ASP A 340 -2.57 8.20 15.97
C ASP A 340 -3.53 9.27 15.46
N ALA A 341 -4.74 9.33 16.00
CA ALA A 341 -5.72 10.32 15.55
C ALA A 341 -5.25 11.75 15.86
N PHE A 342 -4.68 11.99 17.05
CA PHE A 342 -4.08 13.29 17.34
C PHE A 342 -2.88 13.58 16.44
N ASN A 343 -1.97 12.60 16.30
CA ASN A 343 -0.69 12.82 15.62
C ASN A 343 -0.80 13.00 14.09
N ILE A 344 -1.62 12.18 13.43
CA ILE A 344 -1.75 12.15 11.97
C ILE A 344 -2.91 13.01 11.51
N ASP A 345 -4.10 12.81 12.09
CA ASP A 345 -5.29 13.46 11.56
C ASP A 345 -5.29 14.96 11.89
N TYR A 346 -4.66 15.38 13.00
CA TYR A 346 -4.64 16.79 13.44
C TYR A 346 -3.24 17.41 13.35
N VAL A 347 -2.24 16.94 14.10
CA VAL A 347 -0.93 17.62 14.14
C VAL A 347 -0.28 17.68 12.76
N ALA A 348 -0.25 16.57 12.02
CA ALA A 348 0.33 16.55 10.68
C ALA A 348 -0.46 17.42 9.69
N HIS A 349 -1.78 17.55 9.86
CA HIS A 349 -2.67 18.40 9.07
C HIS A 349 -2.40 19.89 9.31
N GLU A 350 -2.39 20.33 10.57
CA GLU A 350 -2.17 21.74 10.92
C GLU A 350 -0.75 22.20 10.60
N MET A 351 0.25 21.34 10.83
CA MET A 351 1.60 21.62 10.34
C MET A 351 1.65 21.61 8.79
N GLY A 352 0.76 20.87 8.13
CA GLY A 352 0.65 20.81 6.68
C GLY A 352 0.26 22.16 6.10
N HIS A 353 -0.69 22.85 6.75
CA HIS A 353 -1.00 24.26 6.47
C HIS A 353 0.19 25.17 6.71
N GLN A 354 0.91 25.03 7.84
CA GLN A 354 2.12 25.85 8.05
C GLN A 354 3.10 25.69 6.90
N PHE A 355 3.30 24.47 6.38
CA PHE A 355 4.14 24.22 5.20
C PHE A 355 3.48 24.51 3.85
N GLY A 356 2.24 24.99 3.83
CA GLY A 356 1.58 25.55 2.64
C GLY A 356 0.60 24.64 1.92
N GLY A 357 0.28 23.47 2.46
CA GLY A 357 -0.77 22.60 1.92
C GLY A 357 -2.16 23.22 2.12
N ASN A 358 -2.95 23.27 1.06
CA ASN A 358 -4.38 23.59 1.13
C ASN A 358 -5.22 22.32 1.29
N HIS A 359 -6.48 22.50 1.68
CA HIS A 359 -7.44 21.41 1.78
C HIS A 359 -7.67 20.70 0.44
N THR A 360 -7.68 19.38 0.46
CA THR A 360 -7.84 18.56 -0.76
C THR A 360 -9.26 18.03 -0.98
N PHE A 361 -10.16 18.13 0.01
CA PHE A 361 -11.50 17.57 -0.04
C PHE A 361 -12.54 18.48 -0.74
N ARG A 362 -13.58 17.86 -1.31
CA ARG A 362 -14.62 18.54 -2.08
C ARG A 362 -15.93 18.79 -1.32
N ALA A 363 -16.26 17.97 -0.32
CA ALA A 363 -17.51 18.14 0.44
C ALA A 363 -17.60 19.54 1.06
N ASN A 364 -18.57 20.34 0.60
CA ASN A 364 -18.72 21.73 1.03
C ASN A 364 -20.19 22.17 0.98
N THR A 365 -21.07 21.39 1.58
CA THR A 365 -22.49 21.69 1.76
C THR A 365 -22.78 22.10 3.20
N THR A 366 -23.87 22.81 3.44
CA THR A 366 -24.25 23.28 4.79
C THR A 366 -24.53 22.16 5.79
N ASP A 367 -24.84 20.96 5.31
CA ASP A 367 -25.07 19.74 6.09
C ASP A 367 -23.83 18.83 6.18
N ALA A 368 -22.65 19.28 5.70
CA ALA A 368 -21.42 18.48 5.67
C ALA A 368 -20.64 18.43 7.00
N GLY A 369 -21.18 18.99 8.09
CA GLY A 369 -20.46 19.05 9.37
C GLY A 369 -19.23 19.95 9.27
N SER A 370 -18.07 19.50 9.77
CA SER A 370 -16.83 20.29 9.73
C SER A 370 -16.35 20.61 8.31
N CYS A 371 -16.82 19.89 7.31
CA CYS A 371 -16.48 20.15 5.91
C CYS A 371 -17.21 21.38 5.32
N SER A 372 -18.29 21.83 5.97
CA SER A 372 -19.04 23.02 5.56
C SER A 372 -18.19 24.29 5.70
N GLY A 373 -17.92 24.97 4.58
CA GLY A 373 -17.20 26.23 4.52
C GLY A 373 -15.68 26.11 4.43
N ASN A 374 -15.12 24.90 4.53
CA ASN A 374 -13.67 24.68 4.65
C ASN A 374 -13.00 24.17 3.37
N SER A 375 -13.73 23.70 2.35
CA SER A 375 -13.11 23.24 1.10
C SER A 375 -12.45 24.38 0.31
N ASN A 376 -11.24 24.15 -0.19
CA ASN A 376 -10.56 25.04 -1.14
C ASN A 376 -10.86 24.59 -2.59
N THR A 377 -11.53 25.44 -3.38
CA THR A 377 -12.00 25.08 -4.73
C THR A 377 -10.87 24.71 -5.70
N VAL A 378 -9.67 25.28 -5.56
CA VAL A 378 -8.56 25.08 -6.51
C VAL A 378 -7.86 23.73 -6.26
N THR A 379 -7.87 23.28 -5.01
CA THR A 379 -7.20 22.07 -4.55
C THR A 379 -8.16 20.95 -4.15
N ALA A 380 -9.48 21.16 -4.25
CA ALA A 380 -10.50 20.16 -3.95
C ALA A 380 -10.55 19.02 -4.99
N VAL A 381 -9.56 18.15 -4.93
CA VAL A 381 -9.30 17.04 -5.85
C VAL A 381 -9.67 15.67 -5.29
N GLU A 382 -10.13 15.58 -4.04
CA GLU A 382 -10.64 14.36 -3.42
C GLU A 382 -12.15 14.42 -3.18
N PRO A 383 -12.91 13.34 -3.51
CA PRO A 383 -14.35 13.31 -3.32
C PRO A 383 -14.72 13.19 -1.84
N GLY A 384 -15.91 13.67 -1.49
CA GLY A 384 -16.42 13.66 -0.11
C GLY A 384 -15.48 14.39 0.85
N SER A 385 -15.23 13.77 1.99
CA SER A 385 -14.26 14.19 2.99
C SER A 385 -12.81 14.04 2.54
N GLY A 386 -12.54 13.36 1.42
CA GLY A 386 -11.22 12.89 1.04
C GLY A 386 -10.63 11.85 2.00
N SER A 387 -9.39 11.47 1.73
CA SER A 387 -8.66 10.37 2.34
C SER A 387 -7.25 10.73 2.81
N THR A 388 -6.60 11.75 2.23
CA THR A 388 -5.22 12.15 2.59
C THR A 388 -5.16 13.09 3.79
N ILE A 389 -3.95 13.39 4.28
CA ILE A 389 -3.75 14.23 5.48
C ILE A 389 -4.41 15.60 5.35
N MET A 390 -4.32 16.28 4.20
CA MET A 390 -4.95 17.60 4.00
C MET A 390 -6.46 17.53 3.68
N ALA A 391 -7.04 16.33 3.76
CA ALA A 391 -8.46 16.11 3.67
C ALA A 391 -9.09 16.09 5.08
N TYR A 392 -10.42 15.92 5.14
CA TYR A 392 -11.22 15.95 6.38
C TYR A 392 -11.82 14.56 6.70
N ALA A 393 -11.06 13.50 6.44
CA ALA A 393 -11.48 12.13 6.72
C ALA A 393 -11.89 11.97 8.19
N GLY A 394 -13.09 11.44 8.44
CA GLY A 394 -13.61 11.19 9.78
C GLY A 394 -14.40 12.32 10.42
N ILE A 395 -14.34 13.55 9.87
CA ILE A 395 -14.95 14.73 10.48
C ILE A 395 -16.08 15.37 9.64
N CYS A 396 -16.35 14.90 8.43
CA CYS A 396 -17.60 15.21 7.73
C CYS A 396 -18.78 14.39 8.32
N THR A 397 -20.02 14.79 8.03
CA THR A 397 -21.20 13.95 8.31
C THR A 397 -21.16 12.65 7.50
N SER A 398 -21.87 11.61 7.97
CA SER A 398 -21.80 10.25 7.40
C SER A 398 -22.13 10.15 5.92
N VAL A 399 -22.91 11.09 5.37
CA VAL A 399 -23.24 11.16 3.94
C VAL A 399 -22.02 11.54 3.10
N TYR A 400 -21.16 12.42 3.61
CA TYR A 400 -20.00 12.95 2.90
C TYR A 400 -18.68 12.31 3.37
N ASN A 401 -18.71 11.53 4.44
CA ASN A 401 -17.53 10.91 5.03
C ASN A 401 -17.07 9.71 4.20
N LEU A 402 -15.93 9.86 3.53
CA LEU A 402 -15.33 8.85 2.66
C LEU A 402 -14.67 7.71 3.45
N GLN A 403 -13.98 8.06 4.54
CA GLN A 403 -13.38 7.11 5.48
C GLN A 403 -13.23 7.74 6.86
N ASN A 404 -12.85 6.92 7.83
CA ASN A 404 -12.91 7.30 9.24
C ASN A 404 -11.69 8.08 9.74
N ASN A 405 -10.54 7.92 9.11
CA ASN A 405 -9.29 8.57 9.51
C ASN A 405 -8.43 8.80 8.26
N SER A 406 -7.56 9.79 8.26
CA SER A 406 -6.70 10.08 7.11
C SER A 406 -5.63 9.00 6.93
N ASP A 407 -5.39 8.60 5.69
CA ASP A 407 -4.19 7.83 5.36
C ASP A 407 -2.96 8.74 5.54
N PRO A 408 -1.87 8.29 6.19
CA PRO A 408 -0.77 9.14 6.62
C PRO A 408 0.22 9.43 5.48
N TYR A 409 -0.30 10.01 4.40
CA TYR A 409 0.46 10.61 3.30
C TYR A 409 -0.29 11.84 2.78
N PHE A 410 0.42 12.66 2.01
CA PHE A 410 -0.11 13.86 1.39
C PHE A 410 -0.47 13.59 -0.07
N HIS A 411 -1.62 14.11 -0.53
CA HIS A 411 -2.00 14.09 -1.95
C HIS A 411 -0.92 14.79 -2.79
N SER A 412 -0.73 14.39 -4.05
CA SER A 412 0.27 14.99 -4.96
C SER A 412 0.11 16.52 -5.09
N VAL A 413 -1.09 17.05 -4.89
CA VAL A 413 -1.35 18.50 -4.94
C VAL A 413 -0.72 19.19 -3.72
N SER A 414 -0.97 18.66 -2.52
CA SER A 414 -0.36 19.17 -1.28
C SER A 414 1.15 19.05 -1.30
N VAL A 415 1.70 17.94 -1.81
CA VAL A 415 3.17 17.78 -1.92
C VAL A 415 3.78 18.84 -2.84
N ASN A 416 3.13 19.17 -3.95
CA ASN A 416 3.57 20.26 -4.84
C ASN A 416 3.53 21.62 -4.13
N GLU A 417 2.44 21.95 -3.42
CA GLU A 417 2.33 23.21 -2.69
C GLU A 417 3.41 23.33 -1.60
N MET A 418 3.56 22.28 -0.81
CA MET A 418 4.55 22.22 0.27
C MET A 418 5.98 22.30 -0.27
N TYR A 419 6.28 21.58 -1.35
CA TYR A 419 7.62 21.62 -1.93
C TYR A 419 7.99 23.00 -2.47
N ASN A 420 7.08 23.64 -3.22
CA ASN A 420 7.27 25.01 -3.71
C ASN A 420 7.53 25.99 -2.56
N PHE A 421 6.84 25.83 -1.44
CA PHE A 421 7.06 26.63 -0.25
C PHE A 421 8.46 26.39 0.32
N ILE A 422 8.86 25.14 0.60
CA ILE A 422 10.14 24.83 1.27
C ILE A 422 11.38 25.01 0.37
N THR A 423 11.20 25.32 -0.91
CA THR A 423 12.29 25.62 -1.87
C THR A 423 12.38 27.10 -2.23
N ARG A 424 11.51 27.94 -1.68
CA ARG A 424 11.54 29.39 -1.95
C ARG A 424 12.83 30.03 -1.44
N GLY A 425 13.19 31.18 -1.99
CA GLY A 425 14.42 31.90 -1.62
C GLY A 425 14.46 32.40 -0.17
N THR A 426 13.31 32.55 0.49
CA THR A 426 13.20 32.96 1.90
C THR A 426 13.18 31.80 2.89
N ASP A 427 13.38 30.56 2.43
CA ASP A 427 13.43 29.41 3.31
C ASP A 427 14.66 29.43 4.24
N CYS A 428 14.40 29.28 5.54
CA CYS A 428 15.38 29.39 6.62
C CYS A 428 15.88 28.04 7.17
N SER A 429 15.45 26.92 6.59
CA SER A 429 15.87 25.59 7.05
C SER A 429 17.37 25.36 6.86
N VAL A 430 17.94 24.54 7.75
CA VAL A 430 19.26 23.94 7.53
C VAL A 430 19.10 22.82 6.51
N LYS A 431 19.86 22.88 5.42
CA LYS A 431 19.79 21.92 4.31
C LYS A 431 21.01 21.00 4.33
N THR A 432 20.79 19.72 4.61
CA THR A 432 21.83 18.69 4.60
C THR A 432 21.68 17.84 3.34
N ALA A 433 22.79 17.50 2.67
CA ALA A 433 22.73 16.57 1.54
C ALA A 433 22.32 15.18 2.04
N ASN A 434 21.30 14.57 1.43
CA ASN A 434 20.85 13.22 1.77
C ASN A 434 21.45 12.12 0.88
N ASN A 435 22.30 12.51 -0.09
CA ASN A 435 22.94 11.65 -1.09
C ASN A 435 21.92 10.74 -1.81
N ASN A 436 20.79 11.33 -2.18
CA ASN A 436 19.72 10.65 -2.88
C ASN A 436 19.47 11.33 -4.23
N SER A 437 19.49 10.54 -5.31
CA SER A 437 19.16 11.00 -6.65
C SER A 437 17.64 11.06 -6.83
N THR A 438 17.17 11.95 -7.71
CA THR A 438 15.73 12.04 -7.99
C THR A 438 15.29 10.90 -8.90
N PRO A 439 14.19 10.19 -8.58
CA PRO A 439 13.63 9.17 -9.46
C PRO A 439 13.05 9.78 -10.75
N ILE A 440 12.68 8.93 -11.69
CA ILE A 440 11.98 9.29 -12.92
C ILE A 440 10.54 8.78 -12.83
N ALA A 441 9.59 9.59 -13.29
CA ALA A 441 8.20 9.21 -13.48
C ALA A 441 7.81 9.37 -14.95
N ASP A 442 7.15 8.36 -15.50
CA ASP A 442 6.55 8.39 -16.84
C ASP A 442 5.10 7.92 -16.73
N ALA A 443 4.18 8.84 -16.94
CA ALA A 443 2.75 8.54 -16.88
C ALA A 443 2.29 7.80 -18.14
N GLY A 444 3.04 7.82 -19.24
CA GLY A 444 2.64 7.31 -20.54
C GLY A 444 1.89 8.35 -21.38
N LEU A 445 1.12 7.87 -22.37
CA LEU A 445 0.39 8.72 -23.32
C LEU A 445 -0.93 9.23 -22.74
N ASP A 446 -1.45 10.31 -23.32
CA ASP A 446 -2.85 10.70 -23.14
C ASP A 446 -3.77 9.75 -23.93
N TYR A 447 -4.96 9.49 -23.39
CA TYR A 447 -5.90 8.54 -24.00
C TYR A 447 -7.29 9.14 -24.22
N THR A 448 -7.97 8.66 -25.27
CA THR A 448 -9.42 8.83 -25.43
C THR A 448 -10.10 7.49 -25.23
N ILE A 449 -11.06 7.43 -24.30
CA ILE A 449 -11.74 6.20 -23.87
C ILE A 449 -13.27 6.32 -24.03
N PRO A 450 -14.01 5.21 -24.15
CA PRO A 450 -15.47 5.25 -24.13
C PRO A 450 -16.03 5.59 -22.75
N TYR A 451 -17.21 6.23 -22.69
CA TYR A 451 -17.93 6.42 -21.43
C TYR A 451 -18.44 5.09 -20.86
N GLY A 452 -18.72 5.05 -19.56
CA GLY A 452 -19.35 3.90 -18.90
C GLY A 452 -18.52 2.61 -18.95
N THR A 453 -17.21 2.73 -19.14
CA THR A 453 -16.27 1.61 -19.33
C THR A 453 -15.12 1.75 -18.34
N ALA A 454 -14.69 0.65 -17.71
CA ALA A 454 -13.54 0.64 -16.81
C ALA A 454 -12.23 0.90 -17.58
N PHE A 455 -11.22 1.44 -16.88
CA PHE A 455 -9.89 1.64 -17.45
C PHE A 455 -8.80 1.42 -16.41
N VAL A 456 -7.57 1.22 -16.88
CA VAL A 456 -6.37 1.03 -16.07
C VAL A 456 -5.30 2.01 -16.50
N LEU A 457 -4.76 2.77 -15.57
CA LEU A 457 -3.58 3.60 -15.82
C LEU A 457 -2.34 2.76 -15.51
N THR A 458 -1.32 2.88 -16.35
CA THR A 458 -0.05 2.16 -16.20
C THR A 458 1.07 3.12 -16.51
N GLY A 459 1.90 3.39 -15.51
CA GLY A 459 3.07 4.24 -15.66
C GLY A 459 4.36 3.44 -15.69
N ALA A 460 5.47 4.15 -15.69
CA ALA A 460 6.79 3.62 -15.41
C ALA A 460 7.52 4.57 -14.46
N GLY A 461 8.53 4.02 -13.79
CA GLY A 461 9.36 4.78 -12.87
C GLY A 461 10.61 4.00 -12.55
N SER A 462 11.70 4.74 -12.34
CA SER A 462 13.03 4.18 -12.08
C SER A 462 13.81 5.14 -11.21
N ASP A 463 14.64 4.61 -10.33
CA ASP A 463 15.55 5.41 -9.51
C ASP A 463 17.00 5.28 -10.00
N PRO A 464 17.75 6.39 -10.19
CA PRO A 464 19.15 6.35 -10.62
C PRO A 464 20.10 5.63 -9.66
N ASP A 465 19.78 5.59 -8.37
CA ASP A 465 20.58 4.91 -7.34
C ASP A 465 20.23 3.41 -7.24
N GLY A 466 19.21 2.95 -7.99
CA GLY A 466 18.73 1.57 -8.00
C GLY A 466 17.77 1.23 -6.86
N ASP A 467 17.25 2.24 -6.15
CA ASP A 467 16.28 2.08 -5.08
C ASP A 467 14.91 1.62 -5.62
N ALA A 468 14.16 0.86 -4.79
CA ALA A 468 12.81 0.43 -5.14
C ALA A 468 11.84 1.62 -5.08
N VAL A 469 11.01 1.77 -6.11
CA VAL A 469 10.07 2.89 -6.20
C VAL A 469 8.63 2.49 -5.90
N THR A 470 7.82 3.45 -5.44
CA THR A 470 6.37 3.32 -5.32
C THR A 470 5.65 4.32 -6.22
N TYR A 471 4.47 3.92 -6.70
CA TYR A 471 3.63 4.63 -7.66
C TYR A 471 2.33 5.07 -6.98
N LEU A 472 2.00 6.36 -7.10
CA LEU A 472 0.76 6.95 -6.61
C LEU A 472 0.05 7.63 -7.77
N TRP A 473 -1.04 7.00 -8.23
CA TRP A 473 -1.94 7.55 -9.23
C TRP A 473 -3.07 8.30 -8.55
N GLU A 474 -3.28 9.58 -8.87
CA GLU A 474 -4.30 10.43 -8.24
C GLU A 474 -5.01 11.31 -9.26
N GLN A 475 -6.32 11.52 -9.10
CA GLN A 475 -7.07 12.46 -9.93
C GLN A 475 -6.78 13.89 -9.45
N THR A 476 -6.62 14.84 -10.38
CA THR A 476 -6.31 16.25 -10.05
C THR A 476 -7.32 17.24 -10.65
N ASN A 477 -8.53 16.79 -10.97
CA ASN A 477 -9.60 17.68 -11.39
C ASN A 477 -10.25 18.34 -10.18
N ALA A 478 -10.04 19.63 -10.00
CA ALA A 478 -10.79 20.45 -9.06
C ALA A 478 -11.97 21.13 -9.77
N ALA A 479 -13.07 21.39 -9.04
CA ALA A 479 -14.21 22.15 -9.54
C ALA A 479 -15.05 22.73 -8.39
N ALA A 480 -15.81 23.78 -8.69
CA ALA A 480 -16.80 24.33 -7.77
C ALA A 480 -17.94 23.33 -7.52
N LEU A 481 -18.63 23.46 -6.37
CA LEU A 481 -19.65 22.49 -5.90
C LEU A 481 -20.74 22.24 -6.93
N PHE A 482 -21.21 23.32 -7.55
CA PHE A 482 -22.27 23.28 -8.55
C PHE A 482 -21.96 22.32 -9.70
N TYR A 483 -20.69 22.18 -10.06
CA TYR A 483 -20.23 21.30 -11.15
C TYR A 483 -19.75 19.91 -10.67
N ASN A 484 -19.65 19.69 -9.36
CA ASN A 484 -19.15 18.45 -8.77
C ASN A 484 -19.89 18.11 -7.46
N PRO A 485 -21.15 17.65 -7.56
CA PRO A 485 -21.95 17.23 -6.40
C PRO A 485 -21.27 16.09 -5.65
N GLN A 486 -21.51 16.01 -4.34
CA GLN A 486 -20.95 14.97 -3.47
C GLN A 486 -22.09 14.19 -2.78
N PRO A 487 -22.05 12.85 -2.73
CA PRO A 487 -21.10 11.98 -3.43
C PRO A 487 -21.14 12.14 -4.96
N PRO A 488 -20.02 11.87 -5.67
CA PRO A 488 -19.95 12.03 -7.11
C PRO A 488 -20.99 11.19 -7.87
N THR A 489 -21.40 11.64 -9.05
CA THR A 489 -22.34 10.92 -9.91
C THR A 489 -21.74 10.65 -11.30
N ALA A 490 -22.23 9.62 -11.99
CA ALA A 490 -21.72 9.25 -13.32
C ALA A 490 -21.94 10.35 -14.38
N THR A 491 -22.93 11.22 -14.17
CA THR A 491 -23.26 12.34 -15.06
C THR A 491 -22.49 13.62 -14.74
N THR A 492 -21.63 13.60 -13.72
CA THR A 492 -20.80 14.76 -13.37
C THR A 492 -19.81 15.05 -14.49
N VAL A 493 -19.77 16.31 -14.97
CA VAL A 493 -18.93 16.73 -16.11
C VAL A 493 -17.58 17.35 -15.70
N GLN A 494 -17.41 17.76 -14.44
CA GLN A 494 -16.18 18.38 -13.93
C GLN A 494 -15.83 17.90 -12.51
N GLY A 495 -14.63 18.23 -12.03
CA GLY A 495 -14.19 17.92 -10.66
C GLY A 495 -13.85 16.45 -10.42
N THR A 496 -13.67 16.09 -9.16
CA THR A 496 -13.17 14.78 -8.75
C THR A 496 -14.28 13.74 -8.65
N VAL A 497 -13.99 12.53 -9.12
CA VAL A 497 -14.89 11.36 -9.11
C VAL A 497 -14.18 10.08 -8.65
N PHE A 498 -12.86 10.13 -8.42
CA PHE A 498 -12.05 9.03 -7.93
C PHE A 498 -11.28 9.45 -6.68
N ARG A 499 -11.47 8.69 -5.59
CA ARG A 499 -10.71 8.85 -4.34
C ARG A 499 -9.21 8.57 -4.51
N SER A 500 -8.42 8.94 -3.51
CA SER A 500 -7.04 8.50 -3.41
C SER A 500 -6.89 7.19 -2.61
N TYR A 501 -5.75 6.54 -2.80
CA TYR A 501 -5.30 5.33 -2.10
C TYR A 501 -3.79 5.40 -1.85
N ASN A 502 -3.32 4.67 -0.84
CA ASN A 502 -1.89 4.57 -0.54
C ASN A 502 -1.07 4.18 -1.79
N PRO A 503 0.17 4.71 -1.94
CA PRO A 503 1.09 4.34 -3.01
C PRO A 503 1.29 2.83 -3.11
N LYS A 504 1.55 2.31 -4.32
CA LYS A 504 1.76 0.87 -4.59
C LYS A 504 3.15 0.59 -5.18
N THR A 505 3.63 -0.64 -5.05
CA THR A 505 4.85 -1.10 -5.73
C THR A 505 4.60 -1.49 -7.19
N THR A 506 3.33 -1.65 -7.58
CA THR A 506 2.91 -1.91 -8.96
C THR A 506 2.56 -0.61 -9.67
N PRO A 507 2.95 -0.42 -10.95
CA PRO A 507 2.68 0.80 -11.69
C PRO A 507 1.22 0.97 -12.12
N GLU A 508 0.39 -0.06 -11.99
CA GLU A 508 -1.00 -0.04 -12.43
C GLU A 508 -1.99 0.44 -11.36
N ARG A 509 -2.95 1.28 -11.78
CA ARG A 509 -4.16 1.60 -11.01
C ARG A 509 -5.42 1.39 -11.87
N TYR A 510 -6.31 0.52 -11.39
CA TYR A 510 -7.62 0.26 -12.01
C TYR A 510 -8.67 1.27 -11.52
N PHE A 511 -9.57 1.67 -12.41
CA PHE A 511 -10.65 2.62 -12.14
C PHE A 511 -12.03 2.03 -12.53
N PRO A 512 -12.95 1.83 -11.56
CA PRO A 512 -12.69 1.85 -10.12
C PRO A 512 -11.73 0.72 -9.73
N GLN A 513 -11.38 0.57 -8.44
CA GLN A 513 -10.54 -0.56 -8.01
C GLN A 513 -11.04 -1.92 -8.53
N MET A 514 -10.11 -2.83 -8.85
CA MET A 514 -10.42 -4.11 -9.49
C MET A 514 -11.44 -4.96 -8.72
N SER A 515 -11.46 -4.87 -7.39
CA SER A 515 -12.46 -5.53 -6.54
C SER A 515 -13.88 -5.05 -6.81
N SER A 516 -14.10 -3.77 -7.09
CA SER A 516 -15.40 -3.21 -7.48
C SER A 516 -15.79 -3.66 -8.89
N ILE A 517 -14.84 -3.69 -9.82
CA ILE A 517 -15.08 -4.19 -11.18
C ILE A 517 -15.45 -5.68 -11.17
N ALA A 518 -14.74 -6.51 -10.41
CA ALA A 518 -15.04 -7.93 -10.22
C ALA A 518 -16.44 -8.15 -9.60
N ALA A 519 -16.88 -7.23 -8.76
CA ALA A 519 -18.23 -7.20 -8.19
C ALA A 519 -19.30 -6.60 -9.13
N ASN A 520 -18.97 -6.34 -10.40
CA ASN A 520 -19.83 -5.69 -11.39
C ASN A 520 -20.31 -4.28 -11.00
N ASN A 521 -19.52 -3.56 -10.19
CA ASN A 521 -19.83 -2.20 -9.76
C ASN A 521 -18.83 -1.21 -10.35
N LEU A 522 -19.24 -0.49 -11.40
CA LEU A 522 -18.44 0.58 -12.03
C LEU A 522 -18.66 1.96 -11.40
N THR A 523 -19.60 2.08 -10.47
CA THR A 523 -19.91 3.34 -9.80
C THR A 523 -20.03 3.17 -8.28
N PRO A 524 -19.04 2.56 -7.59
CA PRO A 524 -18.98 2.67 -6.14
C PRO A 524 -18.91 4.14 -5.72
N THR A 525 -19.46 4.46 -4.54
CA THR A 525 -19.75 5.83 -4.08
C THR A 525 -18.61 6.84 -4.26
N TRP A 526 -17.35 6.41 -4.14
CA TRP A 526 -16.17 7.30 -4.17
C TRP A 526 -15.22 7.02 -5.35
N GLU A 527 -15.57 6.11 -6.26
CA GLU A 527 -14.86 5.87 -7.53
C GLU A 527 -15.89 5.66 -8.65
N VAL A 528 -16.30 6.74 -9.30
CA VAL A 528 -17.44 6.72 -10.22
C VAL A 528 -16.97 6.85 -11.67
N ILE A 529 -17.19 5.79 -12.46
CA ILE A 529 -16.93 5.85 -13.90
C ILE A 529 -17.91 6.82 -14.58
N PRO A 530 -17.42 7.81 -15.34
CA PRO A 530 -18.29 8.76 -16.03
C PRO A 530 -19.15 8.08 -17.10
N SER A 531 -20.44 8.41 -17.15
CA SER A 531 -21.38 8.02 -18.19
C SER A 531 -21.63 9.13 -19.23
N VAL A 532 -20.87 10.22 -19.14
CA VAL A 532 -20.94 11.38 -20.03
C VAL A 532 -19.53 11.78 -20.47
N ALA A 533 -19.44 12.49 -21.59
CA ALA A 533 -18.17 13.00 -22.07
C ALA A 533 -17.57 14.02 -21.10
N ARG A 534 -16.28 13.87 -20.79
CA ARG A 534 -15.51 14.77 -19.91
C ARG A 534 -14.02 14.47 -19.99
N THR A 535 -13.22 15.40 -19.48
CA THR A 535 -11.79 15.20 -19.30
C THR A 535 -11.49 14.82 -17.84
N LEU A 536 -10.60 13.84 -17.68
CA LEU A 536 -10.03 13.42 -16.41
C LEU A 536 -8.52 13.71 -16.44
N ASN A 537 -8.01 14.38 -15.41
CA ASN A 537 -6.59 14.68 -15.25
C ASN A 537 -6.04 13.82 -14.13
N PHE A 538 -4.98 13.09 -14.41
CA PHE A 538 -4.31 12.22 -13.45
C PHE A 538 -2.85 12.64 -13.26
N SER A 539 -2.39 12.44 -12.03
CA SER A 539 -1.01 12.57 -11.59
C SER A 539 -0.46 11.20 -11.29
N LEU A 540 0.72 10.89 -11.80
CA LEU A 540 1.57 9.81 -11.33
C LEU A 540 2.71 10.40 -10.51
N LEU A 541 2.72 10.16 -9.20
CA LEU A 541 3.84 10.46 -8.33
C LEU A 541 4.66 9.18 -8.07
N VAL A 542 5.96 9.22 -8.36
CA VAL A 542 6.93 8.15 -8.10
C VAL A 542 7.83 8.56 -6.95
N ASN A 543 7.93 7.72 -5.92
CA ASN A 543 8.75 7.96 -4.73
C ASN A 543 9.82 6.87 -4.60
N ASP A 544 11.04 7.24 -4.21
CA ASP A 544 12.13 6.29 -3.93
C ASP A 544 12.10 5.70 -2.50
N ASN A 545 11.33 6.31 -1.59
CA ASN A 545 11.18 5.90 -0.19
C ASN A 545 12.49 5.82 0.62
N LYS A 546 13.56 6.50 0.20
CA LYS A 546 14.87 6.36 0.84
C LYS A 546 14.87 6.94 2.25
N ALA A 547 15.45 6.19 3.19
CA ALA A 547 15.45 6.55 4.62
C ALA A 547 16.26 7.81 4.96
N THR A 548 17.20 8.21 4.10
CA THR A 548 17.94 9.47 4.26
C THR A 548 17.12 10.70 3.87
N GLY A 549 15.97 10.51 3.23
CA GLY A 549 15.02 11.52 2.79
C GLY A 549 14.50 11.19 1.40
N ASN A 550 13.18 11.11 1.24
CA ASN A 550 12.52 10.77 -0.01
C ASN A 550 12.84 11.77 -1.13
N GLN A 551 13.16 11.30 -2.34
CA GLN A 551 13.00 12.07 -3.56
C GLN A 551 11.80 11.55 -4.36
N SER A 552 11.24 12.42 -5.19
CA SER A 552 10.06 12.09 -5.98
C SER A 552 10.00 12.84 -7.30
N ALA A 553 9.41 12.16 -8.27
CA ALA A 553 9.12 12.70 -9.59
C ALA A 553 7.65 12.53 -9.92
N ARG A 554 7.13 13.45 -10.75
CA ARG A 554 5.75 13.42 -11.18
C ARG A 554 5.63 13.52 -12.68
N ASP A 555 4.69 12.76 -13.21
CA ASP A 555 4.18 12.95 -14.56
C ASP A 555 2.64 13.02 -14.59
N LEU A 556 2.09 13.55 -15.67
CA LEU A 556 0.67 13.81 -15.86
C LEU A 556 0.11 12.99 -17.02
N MET A 557 -1.13 12.55 -16.87
CA MET A 557 -1.91 11.94 -17.95
C MET A 557 -3.28 12.58 -18.05
N VAL A 558 -3.70 12.89 -19.28
CA VAL A 558 -5.06 13.30 -19.62
C VAL A 558 -5.81 12.10 -20.20
N VAL A 559 -6.97 11.81 -19.63
CA VAL A 559 -7.92 10.82 -20.13
C VAL A 559 -9.19 11.53 -20.57
N THR A 560 -9.46 11.53 -21.88
CA THR A 560 -10.67 12.08 -22.48
C THR A 560 -11.74 11.00 -22.58
N VAL A 561 -12.82 11.14 -21.82
CA VAL A 561 -14.01 10.30 -21.96
C VAL A 561 -14.83 10.81 -23.14
N ALA A 562 -14.91 10.03 -24.21
CA ALA A 562 -15.66 10.37 -25.41
C ALA A 562 -17.16 10.13 -25.25
N ASN A 563 -17.96 10.78 -26.10
CA ASN A 563 -19.39 10.48 -26.25
C ASN A 563 -19.60 9.23 -27.14
N THR A 564 -18.92 8.14 -26.81
CA THR A 564 -18.89 6.86 -27.53
C THR A 564 -18.77 5.76 -26.48
N GLY A 565 -19.44 4.62 -26.67
CA GLY A 565 -19.56 3.59 -25.63
C GLY A 565 -21.00 3.32 -25.21
N PRO A 566 -21.20 2.51 -24.14
CA PRO A 566 -20.17 1.84 -23.35
C PRO A 566 -19.67 0.56 -24.00
N PHE A 567 -18.37 0.29 -23.90
CA PHE A 567 -17.76 -0.97 -24.32
C PHE A 567 -17.99 -2.04 -23.24
N LYS A 568 -18.58 -3.19 -23.59
CA LYS A 568 -19.04 -4.19 -22.61
C LYS A 568 -18.87 -5.61 -23.11
N VAL A 569 -18.43 -6.53 -22.24
CA VAL A 569 -18.50 -7.97 -22.55
C VAL A 569 -19.95 -8.44 -22.40
N THR A 570 -20.48 -9.10 -23.43
CA THR A 570 -21.89 -9.52 -23.51
C THR A 570 -22.06 -11.04 -23.36
N SER A 571 -20.97 -11.81 -23.38
CA SER A 571 -20.98 -13.26 -23.12
C SER A 571 -20.72 -13.59 -21.64
N GLN A 572 -20.93 -14.85 -21.24
CA GLN A 572 -20.75 -15.37 -19.87
C GLN A 572 -21.46 -14.50 -18.81
N THR A 573 -22.76 -14.29 -19.01
CA THR A 573 -23.64 -13.49 -18.14
C THR A 573 -24.31 -14.28 -17.02
N ALA A 574 -24.17 -15.61 -17.06
CA ALA A 574 -24.63 -16.53 -16.02
C ALA A 574 -23.54 -17.58 -15.73
N ALA A 575 -23.61 -18.19 -14.55
CA ALA A 575 -22.70 -19.27 -14.19
C ALA A 575 -22.87 -20.46 -15.13
N ALA A 576 -21.76 -20.98 -15.65
CA ALA A 576 -21.72 -22.08 -16.59
C ALA A 576 -20.51 -22.97 -16.35
N ASN A 577 -20.51 -24.17 -16.94
CA ASN A 577 -19.36 -25.07 -16.95
C ASN A 577 -18.85 -25.19 -18.40
N TYR A 578 -17.56 -25.00 -18.60
CA TYR A 578 -16.89 -25.18 -19.88
C TYR A 578 -15.80 -26.23 -19.75
N VAL A 579 -15.45 -26.88 -20.86
CA VAL A 579 -14.40 -27.90 -20.90
C VAL A 579 -13.08 -27.25 -21.32
N GLY A 580 -12.03 -27.46 -20.52
CA GLY A 580 -10.67 -26.98 -20.80
C GLY A 580 -10.15 -27.50 -22.16
N GLY A 581 -9.37 -26.69 -22.86
CA GLY A 581 -8.90 -26.99 -24.21
C GLY A 581 -9.97 -26.90 -25.31
N SER A 582 -11.23 -26.66 -24.97
CA SER A 582 -12.29 -26.42 -25.98
C SER A 582 -12.37 -24.94 -26.38
N PRO A 583 -12.82 -24.64 -27.61
CA PRO A 583 -13.14 -23.27 -28.01
C PRO A 583 -14.31 -22.68 -27.20
N LEU A 584 -14.14 -21.46 -26.69
CA LEU A 584 -15.14 -20.66 -26.01
C LEU A 584 -15.48 -19.43 -26.86
N ALA A 585 -16.76 -19.20 -27.12
CA ALA A 585 -17.22 -17.97 -27.75
C ALA A 585 -17.26 -16.82 -26.73
N VAL A 586 -16.56 -15.73 -27.05
CA VAL A 586 -16.53 -14.48 -26.30
C VAL A 586 -17.10 -13.37 -27.18
N THR A 587 -18.09 -12.64 -26.68
CA THR A 587 -18.73 -11.53 -27.40
C THR A 587 -18.69 -10.25 -26.59
N TRP A 588 -18.58 -9.11 -27.26
CA TRP A 588 -18.59 -7.79 -26.64
C TRP A 588 -19.28 -6.78 -27.56
N ASP A 589 -19.79 -5.71 -26.95
CA ASP A 589 -20.27 -4.54 -27.67
C ASP A 589 -19.07 -3.65 -28.04
N VAL A 590 -18.80 -3.53 -29.35
CA VAL A 590 -17.75 -2.65 -29.89
C VAL A 590 -18.06 -1.19 -29.58
N ALA A 591 -19.35 -0.82 -29.54
CA ALA A 591 -19.86 0.49 -29.14
C ALA A 591 -19.16 1.69 -29.82
N GLY A 592 -18.77 1.55 -31.10
CA GLY A 592 -18.09 2.60 -31.86
C GLY A 592 -16.62 2.83 -31.51
N THR A 593 -16.03 2.03 -30.60
CA THR A 593 -14.65 2.21 -30.14
C THR A 593 -13.59 1.90 -31.20
N ASN A 594 -13.93 1.18 -32.26
CA ASN A 594 -13.05 0.87 -33.39
C ASN A 594 -12.95 1.99 -34.42
N ALA A 595 -13.70 3.09 -34.25
CA ALA A 595 -13.67 4.27 -35.10
C ALA A 595 -13.16 5.50 -34.33
N ALA A 596 -12.89 6.59 -35.06
CA ALA A 596 -12.51 7.85 -34.46
C ALA A 596 -13.62 8.36 -33.52
N PRO A 597 -13.29 8.96 -32.36
CA PRO A 597 -11.94 9.38 -31.94
C PRO A 597 -11.12 8.32 -31.18
N ILE A 598 -11.67 7.14 -30.87
CA ILE A 598 -11.02 6.13 -30.02
C ILE A 598 -10.06 5.22 -30.82
N ASN A 599 -10.46 4.80 -32.03
CA ASN A 599 -9.64 4.07 -33.01
C ASN A 599 -9.03 2.72 -32.55
N THR A 600 -9.64 1.99 -31.62
CA THR A 600 -9.15 0.68 -31.17
C THR A 600 -9.40 -0.41 -32.22
N GLN A 601 -8.37 -0.79 -32.98
CA GLN A 601 -8.49 -1.79 -34.05
C GLN A 601 -8.50 -3.24 -33.54
N ASN A 602 -7.80 -3.53 -32.44
CA ASN A 602 -7.69 -4.87 -31.86
C ASN A 602 -8.04 -4.85 -30.37
N VAL A 603 -8.46 -5.99 -29.85
CA VAL A 603 -8.65 -6.24 -28.42
C VAL A 603 -7.89 -7.50 -27.99
N GLN A 604 -7.48 -7.51 -26.73
CA GLN A 604 -6.81 -8.60 -26.06
C GLN A 604 -7.79 -9.27 -25.09
N ILE A 605 -7.92 -10.59 -25.18
CA ILE A 605 -8.83 -11.38 -24.35
C ILE A 605 -8.02 -12.11 -23.30
N TYR A 606 -8.23 -11.77 -22.02
CA TYR A 606 -7.56 -12.38 -20.89
C TYR A 606 -8.50 -13.27 -20.08
N ILE A 607 -7.92 -14.24 -19.38
CA ILE A 607 -8.63 -15.06 -18.40
C ILE A 607 -8.07 -14.88 -16.99
N SER A 608 -8.98 -14.84 -16.03
CA SER A 608 -8.72 -14.85 -14.60
C SER A 608 -8.99 -16.23 -14.01
N SER A 609 -8.27 -16.58 -12.94
CA SER A 609 -8.50 -17.78 -12.12
C SER A 609 -8.95 -17.48 -10.69
N ASP A 610 -9.18 -16.21 -10.37
CA ASP A 610 -9.44 -15.71 -9.01
C ASP A 610 -10.69 -14.83 -8.95
N ASN A 611 -11.72 -15.20 -9.72
CA ASN A 611 -12.99 -14.48 -9.81
C ASN A 611 -12.84 -13.02 -10.30
N GLY A 612 -11.87 -12.79 -11.17
CA GLY A 612 -11.68 -11.51 -11.84
C GLY A 612 -10.86 -10.51 -11.04
N LEU A 613 -10.04 -10.94 -10.07
CA LEU A 613 -9.15 -10.05 -9.33
C LEU A 613 -7.81 -9.84 -10.07
N THR A 614 -7.32 -10.85 -10.80
CA THR A 614 -6.12 -10.78 -11.63
C THR A 614 -6.32 -11.45 -12.99
N TYR A 615 -5.54 -11.02 -14.00
CA TYR A 615 -5.63 -11.48 -15.39
C TYR A 615 -4.25 -11.76 -16.00
N PRO A 616 -3.50 -12.75 -15.48
CA PRO A 616 -2.13 -13.02 -15.94
C PRO A 616 -2.05 -13.68 -17.32
N THR A 617 -3.15 -14.29 -17.81
CA THR A 617 -3.12 -15.15 -19.00
C THR A 617 -3.85 -14.50 -20.17
N LEU A 618 -3.12 -14.18 -21.23
CA LEU A 618 -3.66 -13.77 -22.53
C LEU A 618 -4.09 -15.00 -23.33
N LEU A 619 -5.34 -15.01 -23.81
CA LEU A 619 -5.87 -16.08 -24.65
C LEU A 619 -5.76 -15.78 -26.15
N ALA A 620 -5.99 -14.52 -26.54
CA ALA A 620 -5.90 -14.09 -27.94
C ALA A 620 -5.83 -12.56 -28.05
N GLU A 621 -5.23 -12.08 -29.14
CA GLU A 621 -5.42 -10.71 -29.65
C GLU A 621 -6.14 -10.79 -31.00
N VAL A 622 -7.26 -10.08 -31.13
CA VAL A 622 -8.22 -10.22 -32.23
C VAL A 622 -8.74 -8.86 -32.68
N PRO A 623 -9.25 -8.71 -33.93
CA PRO A 623 -9.90 -7.48 -34.36
C PRO A 623 -11.07 -7.09 -33.43
N ASN A 624 -11.23 -5.78 -33.19
CA ASN A 624 -12.33 -5.22 -32.41
C ASN A 624 -13.64 -5.21 -33.22
N ASN A 625 -14.19 -6.38 -33.49
CA ASN A 625 -15.38 -6.60 -34.32
C ASN A 625 -16.57 -7.23 -33.55
N GLY A 626 -16.45 -7.41 -32.24
CA GLY A 626 -17.54 -7.81 -31.34
C GLY A 626 -17.61 -9.30 -31.00
N SER A 627 -16.77 -10.15 -31.59
CA SER A 627 -16.73 -11.57 -31.24
C SER A 627 -15.41 -12.25 -31.54
N ALA A 628 -15.05 -13.25 -30.74
CA ALA A 628 -13.94 -14.14 -30.99
C ALA A 628 -14.17 -15.52 -30.37
N SER A 629 -13.45 -16.51 -30.88
CA SER A 629 -13.35 -17.84 -30.28
C SER A 629 -11.96 -18.01 -29.66
N VAL A 630 -11.91 -18.32 -28.37
CA VAL A 630 -10.66 -18.49 -27.60
C VAL A 630 -10.56 -19.89 -27.04
N THR A 631 -9.35 -20.44 -26.94
CA THR A 631 -9.15 -21.76 -26.32
C THR A 631 -8.90 -21.60 -24.83
N LEU A 632 -9.70 -22.26 -24.00
CA LEU A 632 -9.51 -22.21 -22.55
C LEU A 632 -8.29 -23.03 -22.11
N PRO A 633 -7.52 -22.57 -21.09
CA PRO A 633 -6.51 -23.41 -20.45
C PRO A 633 -7.11 -24.74 -19.99
N ASN A 634 -6.39 -25.85 -20.20
CA ASN A 634 -6.87 -27.17 -19.81
C ASN A 634 -6.58 -27.50 -18.33
N GLU A 635 -7.11 -26.66 -17.45
CA GLU A 635 -6.92 -26.73 -16.01
C GLU A 635 -8.27 -26.59 -15.29
N GLU A 636 -8.43 -27.32 -14.17
CA GLU A 636 -9.61 -27.17 -13.32
C GLU A 636 -9.64 -25.76 -12.71
N ASN A 637 -10.75 -25.05 -12.85
CA ASN A 637 -10.90 -23.70 -12.30
C ASN A 637 -12.37 -23.39 -12.02
N GLY A 638 -12.73 -23.16 -10.76
CA GLY A 638 -14.11 -22.83 -10.35
C GLY A 638 -14.46 -21.33 -10.31
N ASN A 639 -13.54 -20.46 -10.72
CA ASN A 639 -13.64 -19.01 -10.53
C ASN A 639 -13.17 -18.23 -11.76
N ALA A 640 -13.40 -18.77 -12.97
CA ALA A 640 -12.93 -18.14 -14.19
C ALA A 640 -13.76 -16.91 -14.57
N ARG A 641 -13.08 -15.88 -15.07
CA ARG A 641 -13.65 -14.65 -15.66
C ARG A 641 -12.87 -14.27 -16.91
N ILE A 642 -13.53 -13.64 -17.86
CA ILE A 642 -12.94 -13.11 -19.10
C ILE A 642 -12.92 -11.59 -19.03
N MET A 643 -11.76 -11.02 -19.38
CA MET A 643 -11.60 -9.60 -19.65
C MET A 643 -11.33 -9.41 -21.14
N VAL A 644 -12.01 -8.44 -21.74
CA VAL A 644 -11.68 -7.92 -23.07
C VAL A 644 -11.08 -6.54 -22.87
N LYS A 645 -9.78 -6.41 -23.13
CA LYS A 645 -8.99 -5.17 -22.97
C LYS A 645 -8.66 -4.60 -24.35
N ALA A 646 -8.76 -3.28 -24.51
CA ALA A 646 -8.34 -2.63 -25.74
C ALA A 646 -6.83 -2.77 -25.99
N ALA A 647 -6.42 -3.08 -27.22
CA ALA A 647 -5.01 -2.98 -27.60
C ALA A 647 -4.65 -1.51 -27.86
N ASN A 648 -3.46 -1.08 -27.39
CA ASN A 648 -2.97 0.30 -27.51
C ASN A 648 -3.89 1.37 -26.91
N ASN A 649 -4.78 1.00 -26.00
CA ASN A 649 -5.64 1.89 -25.24
C ASN A 649 -5.82 1.32 -23.81
N ILE A 650 -6.39 2.09 -22.90
CA ILE A 650 -6.41 1.78 -21.45
C ILE A 650 -7.74 1.21 -20.94
N TYR A 651 -8.79 1.22 -21.76
CA TYR A 651 -10.11 0.75 -21.35
C TYR A 651 -10.27 -0.77 -21.50
N PHE A 652 -11.15 -1.36 -20.69
CA PHE A 652 -11.46 -2.78 -20.73
C PHE A 652 -12.85 -3.07 -20.14
N ALA A 653 -13.36 -4.26 -20.41
CA ALA A 653 -14.58 -4.76 -19.80
C ALA A 653 -14.40 -6.21 -19.32
N VAL A 654 -15.12 -6.57 -18.26
CA VAL A 654 -15.14 -7.92 -17.67
C VAL A 654 -16.55 -8.49 -17.83
N ASN A 655 -16.64 -9.78 -18.16
CA ASN A 655 -17.91 -10.49 -18.25
C ASN A 655 -18.65 -10.51 -16.90
N SER A 656 -19.98 -10.58 -16.86
CA SER A 656 -20.72 -10.33 -15.61
C SER A 656 -20.84 -11.51 -14.65
N ALA A 657 -20.67 -12.77 -15.09
CA ALA A 657 -20.76 -13.95 -14.23
C ALA A 657 -19.49 -14.81 -14.23
N ARG A 658 -19.11 -15.37 -13.08
CA ARG A 658 -18.04 -16.38 -13.04
C ARG A 658 -18.49 -17.68 -13.71
N PHE A 659 -17.56 -18.44 -14.26
CA PHE A 659 -17.81 -19.78 -14.79
C PHE A 659 -16.75 -20.78 -14.34
N ASN A 660 -17.04 -22.06 -14.49
CA ASN A 660 -16.13 -23.15 -14.19
C ASN A 660 -15.47 -23.68 -15.46
N ILE A 661 -14.23 -24.12 -15.35
CA ILE A 661 -13.49 -24.89 -16.34
C ILE A 661 -13.27 -26.28 -15.76
N THR A 662 -13.81 -27.30 -16.43
CA THR A 662 -13.54 -28.69 -16.12
C THR A 662 -12.40 -29.18 -17.00
N LYS A 663 -11.38 -29.78 -16.41
CA LYS A 663 -10.22 -30.29 -17.12
C LYS A 663 -10.63 -31.45 -18.02
N ASN A 664 -10.26 -31.35 -19.29
CA ASN A 664 -10.40 -32.44 -20.24
C ASN A 664 -9.24 -33.43 -20.04
N LEU A 665 -9.54 -34.62 -19.53
CA LEU A 665 -8.61 -35.75 -19.45
C LEU A 665 -8.74 -36.58 -20.72
N ALA A 666 -8.10 -36.14 -21.80
CA ALA A 666 -8.02 -36.97 -22.99
C ALA A 666 -6.99 -38.09 -22.78
N VAL A 667 -7.45 -39.34 -22.68
CA VAL A 667 -6.63 -40.50 -23.04
C VAL A 667 -6.87 -40.71 -24.53
N ASN A 668 -5.85 -40.52 -25.37
CA ASN A 668 -5.95 -40.95 -26.76
C ASN A 668 -6.09 -42.48 -26.76
N GLU A 669 -7.33 -43.00 -26.78
CA GLU A 669 -7.57 -44.34 -27.30
C GLU A 669 -7.21 -44.27 -28.78
N SER A 670 -5.99 -44.71 -29.15
CA SER A 670 -5.62 -44.81 -30.56
C SER A 670 -6.68 -45.64 -31.28
N ALA A 671 -7.09 -45.19 -32.47
CA ALA A 671 -8.02 -45.91 -33.35
C ALA A 671 -7.55 -47.36 -33.60
N PHE A 672 -6.26 -47.64 -33.41
CA PHE A 672 -5.62 -48.95 -33.44
C PHE A 672 -6.21 -49.99 -32.44
N ASN A 673 -6.81 -49.54 -31.32
CA ASN A 673 -7.43 -50.45 -30.36
C ASN A 673 -8.84 -50.93 -30.79
N LYS A 674 -9.50 -50.22 -31.72
CA LYS A 674 -10.84 -50.59 -32.20
C LYS A 674 -10.73 -51.64 -33.30
N GLY A 675 -11.08 -52.88 -32.95
CA GLY A 675 -11.19 -53.99 -33.92
C GLY A 675 -10.16 -55.11 -33.74
N PHE A 676 -9.23 -55.00 -32.78
CA PHE A 676 -8.35 -56.12 -32.43
C PHE A 676 -9.15 -57.23 -31.71
N ALA A 677 -9.26 -58.41 -32.32
CA ALA A 677 -9.88 -59.58 -31.70
C ALA A 677 -9.01 -60.85 -31.88
N LEU A 678 -9.08 -61.74 -30.89
CA LEU A 678 -8.45 -63.06 -30.91
C LEU A 678 -9.53 -64.12 -30.79
N TYR A 679 -9.65 -65.02 -31.79
CA TYR A 679 -10.65 -66.09 -31.72
C TYR A 679 -10.23 -67.37 -32.49
N PRO A 680 -10.61 -68.56 -32.00
CA PRO A 680 -11.16 -68.78 -30.66
C PRO A 680 -10.12 -68.41 -29.58
N ASN A 681 -10.56 -68.02 -28.40
CA ASN A 681 -9.69 -67.78 -27.25
C ASN A 681 -10.46 -68.16 -25.98
N PRO A 682 -10.19 -69.32 -25.35
CA PRO A 682 -8.99 -70.13 -25.52
C PRO A 682 -8.88 -70.90 -26.84
N ALA A 683 -7.66 -71.06 -27.37
CA ALA A 683 -7.34 -71.74 -28.63
C ALA A 683 -6.48 -72.99 -28.43
N LYS A 684 -6.55 -73.90 -29.41
CA LYS A 684 -5.67 -75.08 -29.53
C LYS A 684 -5.28 -75.23 -30.99
N GLY A 685 -3.98 -75.40 -31.26
CA GLY A 685 -3.45 -75.55 -32.63
C GLY A 685 -3.35 -74.23 -33.41
N GLU A 686 -4.43 -73.46 -33.51
CA GLU A 686 -4.47 -72.19 -34.26
C GLU A 686 -5.30 -71.12 -33.56
N VAL A 687 -4.96 -69.84 -33.77
CA VAL A 687 -5.75 -68.67 -33.37
C VAL A 687 -5.84 -67.68 -34.52
N ASN A 688 -7.00 -67.05 -34.70
CA ASN A 688 -7.17 -65.95 -35.65
C ASN A 688 -6.97 -64.61 -34.95
N ILE A 689 -6.11 -63.78 -35.54
CA ILE A 689 -5.94 -62.37 -35.22
C ILE A 689 -6.79 -61.57 -36.20
N SER A 690 -7.77 -60.81 -35.71
CA SER A 690 -8.57 -59.89 -36.50
C SER A 690 -8.20 -58.46 -36.13
N LEU A 691 -8.00 -57.60 -37.12
CA LEU A 691 -7.70 -56.18 -36.96
C LEU A 691 -8.41 -55.39 -38.06
N THR A 692 -9.39 -54.56 -37.69
CA THR A 692 -10.18 -53.79 -38.67
C THR A 692 -9.37 -52.61 -39.22
N ASN A 693 -9.31 -52.45 -40.55
CA ASN A 693 -8.76 -51.28 -41.26
C ASN A 693 -7.26 -50.96 -41.04
N ALA A 694 -6.44 -51.89 -40.52
CA ALA A 694 -5.03 -51.62 -40.21
C ALA A 694 -4.06 -52.79 -40.51
N ALA A 695 -4.43 -53.74 -41.37
CA ALA A 695 -3.60 -54.93 -41.59
C ALA A 695 -2.34 -54.68 -42.42
N LYS A 696 -2.35 -53.78 -43.42
CA LYS A 696 -1.20 -53.60 -44.31
C LYS A 696 0.01 -53.04 -43.56
N GLY A 697 1.01 -53.90 -43.33
CA GLY A 697 2.27 -53.54 -42.69
C GLY A 697 2.33 -53.80 -41.18
N ALA A 698 1.26 -54.30 -40.56
CA ALA A 698 1.25 -54.62 -39.14
C ALA A 698 2.01 -55.94 -38.86
N THR A 699 2.65 -56.02 -37.71
CA THR A 699 3.33 -57.23 -37.21
C THR A 699 2.72 -57.69 -35.90
N TYR A 700 2.81 -58.98 -35.61
CA TYR A 700 2.44 -59.54 -34.31
C TYR A 700 3.64 -60.22 -33.65
N GLN A 701 3.64 -60.22 -32.32
CA GLN A 701 4.55 -60.96 -31.46
C GLN A 701 3.75 -61.73 -30.43
N ILE A 702 4.05 -63.01 -30.25
CA ILE A 702 3.57 -63.81 -29.13
C ILE A 702 4.69 -63.82 -28.10
N VAL A 703 4.41 -63.31 -26.92
CA VAL A 703 5.34 -63.32 -25.78
C VAL A 703 4.76 -64.12 -24.62
N ASP A 704 5.60 -64.73 -23.81
CA ASP A 704 5.17 -65.30 -22.53
C ASP A 704 4.92 -64.18 -21.48
N LEU A 705 4.46 -64.57 -20.28
CA LEU A 705 4.19 -63.61 -19.20
C LEU A 705 5.44 -62.89 -18.67
N SER A 706 6.65 -63.40 -18.96
CA SER A 706 7.92 -62.71 -18.63
C SER A 706 8.34 -61.69 -19.69
N GLY A 707 7.60 -61.60 -20.81
CA GLY A 707 7.91 -60.75 -21.95
C GLY A 707 8.90 -61.36 -22.93
N LYS A 708 9.27 -62.64 -22.76
CA LYS A 708 10.14 -63.34 -23.70
C LYS A 708 9.40 -63.60 -25.00
N LEU A 709 10.02 -63.24 -26.12
CA LEU A 709 9.50 -63.50 -27.46
C LEU A 709 9.49 -65.00 -27.75
N ILE A 710 8.31 -65.51 -28.12
CA ILE A 710 8.08 -66.91 -28.46
C ILE A 710 7.93 -67.08 -29.97
N SER A 711 7.15 -66.21 -30.61
CA SER A 711 7.02 -66.18 -32.08
C SER A 711 6.65 -64.78 -32.56
N ASN A 712 6.88 -64.50 -33.85
CA ASN A 712 6.45 -63.27 -34.49
C ASN A 712 6.03 -63.54 -35.95
N GLY A 713 5.40 -62.54 -36.57
CA GLY A 713 5.09 -62.56 -38.00
C GLY A 713 4.42 -61.26 -38.45
N SER A 714 4.11 -61.18 -39.74
CA SER A 714 3.32 -60.10 -40.35
C SER A 714 1.84 -60.46 -40.39
N LEU A 715 0.98 -59.44 -40.33
CA LEU A 715 -0.44 -59.55 -40.63
C LEU A 715 -0.63 -59.15 -42.09
N GLU A 716 -0.94 -60.10 -42.96
CA GLU A 716 -1.08 -59.82 -44.41
C GLU A 716 -2.49 -59.33 -44.77
N ASN A 717 -3.49 -59.68 -43.96
CA ASN A 717 -4.89 -59.36 -44.16
C ASN A 717 -5.57 -58.99 -42.84
N ASP A 718 -6.75 -58.37 -42.90
CA ASP A 718 -7.58 -57.99 -41.73
C ASP A 718 -7.89 -59.17 -40.80
N LYS A 719 -7.76 -60.39 -41.31
CA LYS A 719 -7.79 -61.64 -40.54
C LYS A 719 -6.55 -62.45 -40.90
N THR A 720 -5.70 -62.71 -39.92
CA THR A 720 -4.51 -63.56 -40.07
C THR A 720 -4.61 -64.74 -39.12
N LYS A 721 -4.38 -65.94 -39.66
CA LYS A 721 -4.38 -67.18 -38.90
C LYS A 721 -2.95 -67.47 -38.43
N VAL A 722 -2.79 -67.72 -37.14
CA VAL A 722 -1.50 -68.00 -36.51
C VAL A 722 -1.50 -69.40 -35.93
N ASN A 723 -0.52 -70.21 -36.34
CA ASN A 723 -0.31 -71.54 -35.80
C ASN A 723 0.37 -71.44 -34.42
N ILE A 724 -0.27 -72.03 -33.42
CA ILE A 724 0.17 -72.07 -32.01
C ILE A 724 0.34 -73.51 -31.51
N SER A 725 0.36 -74.51 -32.40
CA SER A 725 0.44 -75.93 -32.04
C SER A 725 1.72 -76.32 -31.29
N THR A 726 2.78 -75.52 -31.43
CA THR A 726 4.06 -75.71 -30.75
C THR A 726 4.10 -75.08 -29.35
N LEU A 727 3.09 -74.28 -28.97
CA LEU A 727 3.00 -73.63 -27.67
C LEU A 727 2.48 -74.60 -26.61
N LYS A 728 3.09 -74.61 -25.43
CA LYS A 728 2.58 -75.34 -24.26
C LYS A 728 1.31 -74.67 -23.74
N THR A 729 0.41 -75.45 -23.13
CA THR A 729 -0.78 -74.95 -22.42
C THR A 729 -0.40 -73.86 -21.42
N GLY A 730 -1.06 -72.71 -21.51
CA GLY A 730 -0.72 -71.53 -20.71
C GLY A 730 -1.25 -70.21 -21.27
N THR A 731 -1.00 -69.13 -20.56
CA THR A 731 -1.37 -67.76 -20.98
C THR A 731 -0.16 -67.06 -21.60
N TYR A 732 -0.36 -66.53 -22.80
CA TYR A 732 0.60 -65.72 -23.55
C TYR A 732 -0.01 -64.35 -23.83
N ARG A 733 0.80 -63.40 -24.29
CA ARG A 733 0.31 -62.10 -24.76
C ARG A 733 0.65 -61.94 -26.24
N ILE A 734 -0.36 -61.64 -27.04
CA ILE A 734 -0.17 -61.22 -28.43
C ILE A 734 -0.09 -59.71 -28.45
N VAL A 735 1.03 -59.19 -28.92
CA VAL A 735 1.28 -57.76 -29.15
C VAL A 735 1.25 -57.52 -30.65
N ILE A 736 0.43 -56.59 -31.11
CA ILE A 736 0.41 -56.13 -32.50
C ILE A 736 1.09 -54.76 -32.55
N SER A 737 1.95 -54.54 -33.55
CA SER A 737 2.54 -53.25 -33.83
C SER A 737 2.30 -52.81 -35.27
N ASN A 738 1.96 -51.54 -35.48
CA ASN A 738 1.87 -50.92 -36.79
C ASN A 738 2.35 -49.46 -36.70
N ASN A 739 3.29 -49.07 -37.56
CA ASN A 739 3.83 -47.70 -37.64
C ASN A 739 4.21 -47.05 -36.27
N GLY A 740 4.76 -47.84 -35.35
CA GLY A 740 5.21 -47.37 -34.02
C GLY A 740 4.14 -47.42 -32.92
N GLU A 741 2.87 -47.69 -33.26
CA GLU A 741 1.82 -47.95 -32.27
C GLU A 741 1.78 -49.43 -31.89
N THR A 742 1.37 -49.75 -30.66
CA THR A 742 1.22 -51.14 -30.18
C THR A 742 -0.09 -51.35 -29.43
N THR A 743 -0.68 -52.54 -29.57
CA THR A 743 -1.83 -53.00 -28.79
C THR A 743 -1.60 -54.46 -28.38
N SER A 744 -2.24 -54.93 -27.31
CA SER A 744 -2.03 -56.31 -26.87
C SER A 744 -3.25 -56.96 -26.23
N LYS A 745 -3.37 -58.28 -26.37
CA LYS A 745 -4.42 -59.11 -25.76
C LYS A 745 -3.82 -60.43 -25.27
N ASN A 746 -4.44 -60.97 -24.21
CA ASN A 746 -4.06 -62.28 -23.69
C ASN A 746 -4.57 -63.38 -24.61
N LEU A 747 -3.70 -64.32 -24.95
CA LEU A 747 -4.00 -65.58 -25.63
C LEU A 747 -3.93 -66.72 -24.61
N ILE A 748 -4.99 -67.50 -24.51
CA ILE A 748 -5.05 -68.70 -23.65
C ILE A 748 -4.90 -69.92 -24.56
N VAL A 749 -3.80 -70.66 -24.42
CA VAL A 749 -3.53 -71.90 -25.16
C VAL A 749 -3.96 -73.09 -24.30
N LYS A 750 -4.82 -73.97 -24.85
CA LYS A 750 -5.32 -75.18 -24.20
C LYS A 750 -4.53 -76.42 -24.53
#